data_AF-A0A841CTG2-F1
#
_entry.id   AF-A0A841CTG2-F1
#
_cell.length_a   1.000
_cell.length_b   1.000
_cell.length_c   1.000
_cell.angle_alpha   90.00
_cell.angle_beta   90.00
_cell.angle_gamma   90.00
#
_symmetry.space_group_name_H-M   'P 1'
#
loop_
_entity.id
_entity.type
_entity.pdbx_description
1 polymer ?
#
loop_
_entity_poly.entity_id
_entity_poly.type
_entity_poly.pdbx_seq_one_letter_code
_entity_poly.pdbx_strand_id
1 'polypeptide(L)'
;MDLGVVYLEHCLADPDFYDSLQGWDDSATRFPLAGAQPPPGWAKYQERLWVSFAPEGVLPPDQGWKVHVSATPANAEHVLSVVAEHCLRSGLTFKFLRSRQALQLANSKYADRAASGKFCVLYPSADDLERTVTALAAALEGQPGPYILSDLRWQSGPVYLRYGAFRTRHCLDDSGEPVLALADPTGRLVPDNRTPVFRLPEWAPVPPFLADQIADRAEGEFPYHVRQSLHFSNAGGVYLAVDPRTGRQVVIKEARPMAGLDEEDADAVARLHHERATLLRLGGLGLVPRVLDSFTCWEHHFLVLEHIEGESLQRCVGERHPLAAPEPDAQEVAEYTGWAVQVVKQLGDALHVLHERGVVVGDLQPSNVIVRPDGRMALVDLELALPVDGGGRPALGAPGFSAPSGCTGVEVDEHALAVLALWLFDPSAPVLCARDPGKVELFLAELSRRFGVAESFLADIRRGLRHRPVHAVDPVRSVREALADPTPEDWPRLRDSIAAGILATATPQRDDRLFPGDVAQFRSGGLDLTHGAAGVLLSLHTAGVPVDPEHVEWLLRAVPRWERPGTGFFNGLHGIAYVLYGLGHREDALSVLDRATATPPAPTHGLNSGAAGAGLNLLHFATVTGDSAILAEAMGIADRLAEWVRSGNAAPDRPSAAGLLHGVSGVALFFLHCHRATADDTFLDLAATALRADLAHCVAGPRDTVNVLEGHRLLPYIGVGTAGIDLVLRQFLDLRRDDDLAVVHERARRTCRAESAIFPGLFTGHAGQLACAALTSQGPPLADPAVRSHLRALSRHAQSYRDHLAFPGEQLFRLSTDLSTGAAGVLLALRVVFEDRSDLLPFIDPGREVNNHDRSAGAPEPGDAPGGGS
;
A
#
# COMPACT_ATOMS: atom_id res chain seq x y z
N MET A 1 -7.15 -4.85 3.78
CA MET A 1 -5.97 -3.97 3.69
C MET A 1 -6.16 -2.85 4.70
N ASP A 2 -5.34 -2.81 5.75
CA ASP A 2 -5.18 -1.63 6.63
C ASP A 2 -4.19 -0.60 6.02
N LEU A 3 -3.74 -0.85 4.77
CA LEU A 3 -2.78 -0.02 4.03
C LEU A 3 -3.30 1.38 3.70
N GLY A 4 -4.62 1.60 3.63
CA GLY A 4 -5.21 2.89 3.23
C GLY A 4 -4.83 4.06 4.15
N VAL A 5 -4.61 3.80 5.44
CA VAL A 5 -4.35 4.85 6.44
C VAL A 5 -3.02 5.57 6.19
N VAL A 6 -1.95 4.82 5.93
CA VAL A 6 -0.63 5.40 5.67
C VAL A 6 -0.69 6.33 4.46
N TYR A 7 -1.45 5.97 3.43
CA TYR A 7 -1.64 6.80 2.25
C TYR A 7 -2.41 8.09 2.54
N LEU A 8 -3.39 8.08 3.46
CA LEU A 8 -4.15 9.28 3.82
C LEU A 8 -3.25 10.35 4.47
N GLU A 9 -2.26 9.97 5.28
CA GLU A 9 -1.29 10.95 5.82
C GLU A 9 -0.53 11.67 4.70
N HIS A 10 -0.14 10.92 3.66
CA HIS A 10 0.57 11.46 2.51
C HIS A 10 -0.32 12.29 1.57
N CYS A 11 -1.64 12.31 1.78
CA CYS A 11 -2.57 13.16 1.05
C CYS A 11 -2.70 14.57 1.63
N LEU A 12 -2.19 14.82 2.83
CA LEU A 12 -2.40 16.09 3.55
C LEU A 12 -1.57 17.26 3.01
N ALA A 13 -0.40 16.96 2.44
CA ALA A 13 0.57 17.99 2.03
C ALA A 13 0.36 18.49 0.60
N ASP A 14 -0.20 17.66 -0.29
CA ASP A 14 -0.41 18.02 -1.69
C ASP A 14 -1.79 17.48 -2.18
N PRO A 15 -2.57 18.27 -2.92
CA PRO A 15 -3.90 17.85 -3.40
C PRO A 15 -3.85 16.82 -4.54
N ASP A 16 -2.78 16.81 -5.33
CA ASP A 16 -2.64 16.01 -6.54
C ASP A 16 -1.73 14.80 -6.35
N PHE A 17 -0.67 14.93 -5.56
CA PHE A 17 0.36 13.90 -5.35
C PHE A 17 0.46 13.42 -3.89
N TYR A 18 1.03 12.24 -3.69
CA TYR A 18 1.47 11.83 -2.35
C TYR A 18 2.71 12.63 -1.96
N ASP A 19 2.71 13.26 -0.79
CA ASP A 19 3.85 14.04 -0.29
C ASP A 19 4.15 13.78 1.19
N SER A 20 5.35 14.15 1.61
CA SER A 20 5.79 14.09 3.00
C SER A 20 5.10 15.15 3.84
N LEU A 21 4.74 14.79 5.07
CA LEU A 21 4.21 15.70 6.09
C LEU A 21 5.15 16.87 6.42
N GLN A 22 6.41 16.84 5.97
CA GLN A 22 7.31 17.99 6.06
C GLN A 22 6.75 19.21 5.32
N GLY A 23 6.10 19.02 4.17
CA GLY A 23 5.48 20.07 3.37
C GLY A 23 4.05 20.44 3.78
N TRP A 24 3.45 19.70 4.73
CA TRP A 24 2.08 19.98 5.16
C TRP A 24 1.97 21.34 5.85
N ASP A 25 1.03 22.18 5.39
CA ASP A 25 0.72 23.46 6.03
C ASP A 25 -0.27 23.28 7.18
N ASP A 26 0.26 23.38 8.40
CA ASP A 26 -0.48 23.37 9.66
C ASP A 26 -0.33 24.69 10.43
N SER A 27 0.06 25.76 9.73
CA SER A 27 0.45 27.05 10.32
C SER A 27 -0.63 27.65 11.22
N ALA A 28 -1.92 27.44 10.88
CA ALA A 28 -3.07 27.94 11.63
C ALA A 28 -3.18 27.38 13.05
N THR A 29 -2.54 26.24 13.35
CA THR A 29 -2.64 25.59 14.67
C THR A 29 -1.28 25.33 15.33
N ARG A 30 -0.22 25.98 14.84
CA ARG A 30 1.13 25.84 15.40
C ARG A 30 1.22 26.37 16.82
N PHE A 31 1.89 25.61 17.69
CA PHE A 31 2.17 26.08 19.04
C PHE A 31 3.17 27.25 18.99
N PRO A 32 3.05 28.27 19.86
CA PRO A 32 3.95 29.42 19.87
C PRO A 32 5.44 29.04 19.93
N LEU A 33 5.78 28.01 20.72
CA LEU A 33 7.16 27.51 20.85
C LEU A 33 7.73 26.95 19.53
N ALA A 34 6.88 26.40 18.65
CA ALA A 34 7.30 25.93 17.34
C ALA A 34 7.75 27.07 16.41
N GLY A 35 7.27 28.31 16.64
CA GLY A 35 7.72 29.52 15.93
C GLY A 35 8.86 30.26 16.63
N ALA A 36 9.09 30.02 17.92
CA ALA A 36 10.08 30.72 18.73
C ALA A 36 11.52 30.43 18.28
N GLN A 37 12.40 31.42 18.48
CA GLN A 37 13.85 31.24 18.35
C GLN A 37 14.39 30.47 19.56
N PRO A 38 15.40 29.60 19.38
CA PRO A 38 16.02 28.93 20.52
C PRO A 38 16.76 29.94 21.41
N PRO A 39 16.81 29.73 22.73
CA PRO A 39 17.66 30.53 23.62
C PRO A 39 19.14 30.44 23.24
N PRO A 40 19.99 31.39 23.67
CA PRO A 40 21.43 31.30 23.46
C PRO A 40 22.00 29.96 23.98
N GLY A 41 22.85 29.32 23.17
CA GLY A 41 23.42 27.99 23.49
C GLY A 41 22.49 26.81 23.22
N TRP A 42 21.37 27.02 22.52
CA TRP A 42 20.46 25.97 22.08
C TRP A 42 20.29 25.99 20.56
N ALA A 43 20.18 24.80 19.98
CA ALA A 43 19.82 24.58 18.60
C ALA A 43 18.38 24.08 18.48
N LYS A 44 17.72 24.48 17.39
CA LYS A 44 16.36 24.07 17.04
C LYS A 44 16.37 23.39 15.68
N TYR A 45 15.72 22.24 15.60
CA TYR A 45 15.57 21.45 14.38
C TYR A 45 14.11 21.08 14.18
N GLN A 46 13.67 20.97 12.93
CA GLN A 46 12.34 20.47 12.61
C GLN A 46 12.47 19.29 11.66
N GLU A 47 11.80 18.18 11.99
CA GLU A 47 11.76 16.97 11.20
C GLU A 47 10.32 16.49 11.11
N ARG A 48 9.74 16.47 9.91
CA ARG A 48 8.31 16.17 9.67
C ARG A 48 7.42 17.03 10.59
N LEU A 49 6.71 16.39 11.52
CA LEU A 49 5.79 17.01 12.49
C LEU A 49 6.46 17.44 13.80
N TRP A 50 7.73 17.07 14.03
CA TRP A 50 8.41 17.27 15.31
C TRP A 50 9.32 18.49 15.27
N VAL A 51 9.29 19.28 16.34
CA VAL A 51 10.27 20.33 16.62
C VAL A 51 11.14 19.87 17.79
N SER A 52 12.45 19.90 17.61
CA SER A 52 13.45 19.48 18.59
C SER A 52 14.25 20.68 19.07
N PHE A 53 14.53 20.74 20.37
CA PHE A 53 15.43 21.67 21.03
C PHE A 53 16.54 20.88 21.71
N ALA A 54 17.79 21.21 21.42
CA ALA A 54 18.96 20.56 22.00
C ALA A 54 20.01 21.61 22.42
N PRO A 55 20.69 21.47 23.57
CA PRO A 55 21.83 22.32 23.89
C PRO A 55 22.95 22.14 22.85
N GLU A 56 23.60 23.24 22.46
CA GLU A 56 24.71 23.20 21.51
C GLU A 56 25.88 22.37 22.05
N GLY A 57 26.44 21.52 21.19
CA GLY A 57 27.59 20.66 21.54
C GLY A 57 27.27 19.48 22.45
N VAL A 58 26.02 19.31 22.91
CA VAL A 58 25.60 18.16 23.71
C VAL A 58 25.01 17.09 22.79
N LEU A 59 25.69 15.95 22.69
CA LEU A 59 25.17 14.78 22.01
C LEU A 59 24.39 13.91 23.01
N PRO A 60 23.12 13.58 22.74
CA PRO A 60 22.41 12.59 23.55
C PRO A 60 23.16 11.24 23.48
N PRO A 61 23.09 10.40 24.53
CA PRO A 61 23.59 9.04 24.44
C PRO A 61 22.91 8.31 23.29
N ASP A 62 23.47 7.18 22.88
CA ASP A 62 22.97 6.41 21.76
C ASP A 62 21.59 5.77 22.04
N GLN A 63 21.33 5.41 23.31
CA GLN A 63 20.09 4.81 23.82
C GLN A 63 19.95 5.07 25.33
N GLY A 64 18.74 4.89 25.85
CA GLY A 64 18.46 5.03 27.28
C GLY A 64 16.97 5.07 27.58
N TRP A 65 16.62 5.46 28.81
CA TRP A 65 15.25 5.78 29.20
C TRP A 65 14.84 7.14 28.67
N LYS A 66 13.84 7.14 27.79
CA LYS A 66 13.17 8.37 27.33
C LYS A 66 11.95 8.63 28.17
N VAL A 67 11.65 9.91 28.36
CA VAL A 67 10.40 10.34 28.99
C VAL A 67 9.47 10.85 27.91
N HIS A 68 8.25 10.32 27.87
CA HIS A 68 7.19 10.80 27.00
C HIS A 68 6.11 11.47 27.84
N VAL A 69 5.57 12.56 27.33
CA VAL A 69 4.45 13.26 27.98
C VAL A 69 3.29 13.27 27.01
N SER A 70 2.12 12.84 27.47
CA SER A 70 0.87 12.90 26.71
C SER A 70 0.09 14.18 26.97
N ALA A 71 -0.73 14.60 26.02
CA ALA A 71 -1.67 15.70 26.22
C ALA A 71 -2.93 15.50 25.38
N THR A 72 -4.01 16.14 25.81
CA THR A 72 -5.23 16.35 25.00
C THR A 72 -5.08 17.64 24.16
N PRO A 73 -5.85 17.80 23.08
CA PRO A 73 -5.87 19.07 22.33
C PRO A 73 -6.17 20.29 23.20
N ALA A 74 -6.98 20.12 24.26
CA ALA A 74 -7.41 21.20 25.15
C ALA A 74 -6.31 21.68 26.12
N ASN A 75 -5.39 20.81 26.55
CA ASN A 75 -4.32 21.18 27.50
C ASN A 75 -2.91 21.17 26.91
N ALA A 76 -2.75 20.84 25.63
CA ALA A 76 -1.45 20.69 24.97
C ALA A 76 -0.53 21.91 25.14
N GLU A 77 -1.04 23.14 25.00
CA GLU A 77 -0.23 24.35 25.13
C GLU A 77 0.31 24.54 26.56
N HIS A 78 -0.52 24.25 27.58
CA HIS A 78 -0.11 24.29 28.97
C HIS A 78 0.94 23.21 29.27
N VAL A 79 0.69 21.96 28.88
CA VAL A 79 1.63 20.84 29.06
C VAL A 79 2.96 21.14 28.38
N LEU A 80 2.94 21.65 27.15
CA LEU A 80 4.15 22.03 26.42
C LEU A 80 4.94 23.11 27.14
N SER A 81 4.25 24.13 27.68
CA SER A 81 4.91 25.22 28.42
C SER A 81 5.64 24.71 29.66
N VAL A 82 5.00 23.84 30.45
CA VAL A 82 5.59 23.22 31.65
C VAL A 82 6.79 22.34 31.29
N VAL A 83 6.65 21.49 30.26
CA VAL A 83 7.73 20.60 29.79
C VAL A 83 8.91 21.42 29.27
N ALA A 84 8.66 22.41 28.42
CA ALA A 84 9.69 23.24 27.83
C ALA A 84 10.44 24.05 28.89
N GLU A 85 9.74 24.64 29.87
CA GLU A 85 10.37 25.37 30.96
C GLU A 85 11.30 24.44 31.76
N HIS A 86 10.84 23.24 32.12
CA HIS A 86 11.66 22.25 32.81
C HIS A 86 12.91 21.89 31.99
N CYS A 87 12.74 21.51 30.72
CA CYS A 87 13.84 21.09 29.86
C CYS A 87 14.88 22.20 29.63
N LEU A 88 14.43 23.42 29.37
CA LEU A 88 15.32 24.56 29.13
C LEU A 88 16.13 24.90 30.40
N ARG A 89 15.51 24.88 31.59
CA ARG A 89 16.22 25.13 32.86
C ARG A 89 17.18 24.00 33.22
N SER A 90 16.87 22.76 32.84
CA SER A 90 17.66 21.58 33.19
C SER A 90 18.64 21.15 32.10
N GLY A 91 18.73 21.85 30.97
CA GLY A 91 19.66 21.52 29.88
C GLY A 91 19.31 20.22 29.15
N LEU A 92 18.03 19.82 29.13
CA LEU A 92 17.61 18.54 28.56
C LEU A 92 17.22 18.70 27.09
N THR A 93 17.72 17.82 26.22
CA THR A 93 17.22 17.71 24.85
C THR A 93 15.78 17.22 24.89
N PHE A 94 14.90 17.86 24.12
CA PHE A 94 13.50 17.47 24.01
C PHE A 94 12.92 17.79 22.63
N LYS A 95 11.84 17.13 22.28
CA LYS A 95 11.06 17.42 21.08
C LYS A 95 9.57 17.33 21.34
N PHE A 96 8.78 17.99 20.52
CA PHE A 96 7.32 18.03 20.64
C PHE A 96 6.66 18.12 19.26
N LEU A 97 5.38 17.73 19.16
CA LEU A 97 4.59 17.90 17.94
C LEU A 97 4.31 19.38 17.71
N ARG A 98 4.55 19.85 16.47
CA ARG A 98 4.65 21.29 16.15
C ARG A 98 3.33 22.07 16.21
N SER A 99 2.19 21.39 16.17
CA SER A 99 0.85 22.00 16.08
C SER A 99 -0.24 21.14 16.71
N ARG A 100 -1.42 21.72 16.98
CA ARG A 100 -2.60 20.98 17.45
C ARG A 100 -3.06 19.95 16.41
N GLN A 101 -3.03 20.29 15.12
CA GLN A 101 -3.34 19.35 14.04
C GLN A 101 -2.35 18.19 13.98
N ALA A 102 -1.05 18.44 14.21
CA ALA A 102 -0.06 17.36 14.31
C ALA A 102 -0.33 16.43 15.52
N LEU A 103 -0.75 17.00 16.66
CA LEU A 103 -1.18 16.23 17.83
C LEU A 103 -2.43 15.39 17.56
N GLN A 104 -3.44 15.97 16.90
CA GLN A 104 -4.66 15.28 16.52
C GLN A 104 -4.36 14.13 15.54
N LEU A 105 -3.55 14.37 14.51
CA LEU A 105 -3.14 13.35 13.54
C LEU A 105 -2.42 12.18 14.23
N ALA A 106 -1.45 12.49 15.12
CA ALA A 106 -0.70 11.49 15.88
C ALA A 106 -1.53 10.73 16.91
N ASN A 107 -2.77 11.15 17.18
CA ASN A 107 -3.70 10.51 18.11
C ASN A 107 -5.05 10.16 17.45
N SER A 108 -5.13 10.20 16.12
CA SER A 108 -6.34 9.92 15.34
C SER A 108 -6.77 8.45 15.46
N LYS A 109 -8.00 8.10 15.01
CA LYS A 109 -8.51 6.71 15.06
C LYS A 109 -7.54 5.68 14.48
N TYR A 110 -6.85 6.02 13.40
CA TYR A 110 -5.95 5.11 12.70
C TYR A 110 -4.45 5.42 12.90
N ALA A 111 -4.11 6.32 13.82
CA ALA A 111 -2.72 6.58 14.18
C ALA A 111 -1.99 5.30 14.63
N ASP A 112 -0.65 5.27 14.47
CA ASP A 112 0.18 4.19 15.02
C ASP A 112 -0.08 4.05 16.53
N ARG A 113 -0.62 2.89 16.93
CA ARG A 113 -0.98 2.55 18.31
C ARG A 113 0.22 2.63 19.27
N ALA A 114 1.43 2.36 18.80
CA ALA A 114 2.64 2.43 19.61
C ALA A 114 3.19 3.86 19.71
N ALA A 115 2.86 4.75 18.77
CA ALA A 115 3.24 6.15 18.81
C ALA A 115 2.17 7.05 19.44
N SER A 116 0.91 6.62 19.46
CA SER A 116 -0.22 7.45 19.84
C SER A 116 -0.12 8.00 21.25
N GLY A 117 -0.53 9.26 21.38
CA GLY A 117 -0.52 10.00 22.64
C GLY A 117 0.84 10.60 23.00
N LYS A 118 1.93 10.28 22.29
CA LYS A 118 3.25 10.91 22.50
C LYS A 118 3.22 12.34 21.97
N PHE A 119 3.10 13.31 22.87
CA PHE A 119 3.11 14.72 22.51
C PHE A 119 4.50 15.35 22.65
N CYS A 120 5.15 15.17 23.81
CA CYS A 120 6.54 15.57 24.05
C CYS A 120 7.41 14.35 24.32
N VAL A 121 8.68 14.42 23.90
CA VAL A 121 9.72 13.40 24.15
C VAL A 121 10.96 14.07 24.69
N LEU A 122 11.45 13.61 25.84
CA LEU A 122 12.63 14.13 26.51
C LEU A 122 13.70 13.04 26.60
N TYR A 123 14.95 13.47 26.57
CA TYR A 123 16.13 12.61 26.53
C TYR A 123 17.05 12.87 27.73
N PRO A 124 16.65 12.50 28.96
CA PRO A 124 17.47 12.69 30.15
C PRO A 124 18.68 11.72 30.18
N SER A 125 19.71 12.11 30.91
CA SER A 125 20.77 11.19 31.32
C SER A 125 20.24 10.20 32.37
N ALA A 126 21.01 9.14 32.67
CA ALA A 126 20.64 8.21 33.73
C ALA A 126 20.53 8.91 35.10
N ASP A 127 21.42 9.88 35.37
CA ASP A 127 21.48 10.63 36.63
C ASP A 127 20.35 11.67 36.76
N ASP A 128 19.80 12.14 35.64
CA ASP A 128 18.74 13.14 35.60
C ASP A 128 17.33 12.53 35.54
N LEU A 129 17.22 11.24 35.22
CA LEU A 129 15.96 10.58 34.92
C LEU A 129 14.94 10.68 36.07
N GLU A 130 15.31 10.27 37.28
CA GLU A 130 14.43 10.25 38.45
C GLU A 130 13.94 11.67 38.79
N ARG A 131 14.87 12.63 38.78
CA ARG A 131 14.56 14.04 39.04
C ARG A 131 13.62 14.61 37.99
N THR A 132 13.83 14.27 36.72
CA THR A 132 13.01 14.73 35.59
C THR A 132 11.58 14.22 35.72
N VAL A 133 11.39 12.90 35.89
CA VAL A 133 10.04 12.33 35.96
C VAL A 133 9.28 12.74 37.21
N THR A 134 9.96 12.84 38.35
CA THR A 134 9.34 13.29 39.61
C THR A 134 8.90 14.75 39.52
N ALA A 135 9.74 15.63 38.98
CA ALA A 135 9.41 17.04 38.81
C ALA A 135 8.26 17.25 37.82
N LEU A 136 8.27 16.54 36.68
CA LEU A 136 7.20 16.64 35.70
C LEU A 136 5.88 16.06 36.21
N ALA A 137 5.92 14.93 36.92
CA ALA A 137 4.72 14.33 37.51
C ALA A 137 4.03 15.26 38.50
N ALA A 138 4.81 15.92 39.37
CA ALA A 138 4.28 16.92 40.30
C ALA A 138 3.75 18.17 39.57
N ALA A 139 4.45 18.65 38.54
CA ALA A 139 4.04 19.85 37.80
C ALA A 139 2.82 19.63 36.90
N LEU A 140 2.56 18.39 36.49
CA LEU A 140 1.46 17.99 35.61
C LEU A 140 0.39 17.17 36.33
N GLU A 141 0.35 17.22 37.67
CA GLU A 141 -0.64 16.49 38.45
C GLU A 141 -2.07 16.88 38.04
N GLY A 142 -2.93 15.87 37.83
CA GLY A 142 -4.31 16.06 37.40
C GLY A 142 -4.52 16.45 35.93
N GLN A 143 -3.45 16.65 35.15
CA GLN A 143 -3.57 16.93 33.73
C GLN A 143 -3.98 15.67 32.94
N PRO A 144 -5.06 15.73 32.13
CA PRO A 144 -5.50 14.58 31.33
C PRO A 144 -4.58 14.35 30.12
N GLY A 145 -4.53 13.08 29.69
CA GLY A 145 -3.88 12.69 28.43
C GLY A 145 -4.12 11.20 28.14
N PRO A 146 -4.10 10.78 26.87
CA PRO A 146 -4.29 9.38 26.49
C PRO A 146 -3.19 8.49 27.09
N TYR A 147 -3.54 7.25 27.44
CA TYR A 147 -2.55 6.24 27.83
C TYR A 147 -1.67 5.85 26.64
N ILE A 148 -0.35 5.90 26.82
CA ILE A 148 0.63 5.50 25.81
C ILE A 148 0.91 4.00 25.95
N LEU A 149 0.36 3.19 25.06
CA LEU A 149 0.37 1.72 25.18
C LEU A 149 1.76 1.09 25.23
N SER A 150 2.74 1.66 24.53
CA SER A 150 4.10 1.13 24.45
C SER A 150 4.99 1.51 25.63
N ASP A 151 4.48 2.29 26.59
CA ASP A 151 5.28 2.96 27.60
C ASP A 151 4.78 2.66 29.02
N LEU A 152 5.67 2.74 30.00
CA LEU A 152 5.35 2.61 31.42
C LEU A 152 4.81 3.95 31.93
N ARG A 153 3.56 4.00 32.39
CA ARG A 153 3.02 5.19 33.07
C ARG A 153 3.70 5.35 34.44
N TRP A 154 4.14 6.56 34.74
CA TRP A 154 4.66 6.91 36.06
C TRP A 154 3.53 7.48 36.92
N GLN A 155 3.16 6.76 37.99
CA GLN A 155 2.04 7.14 38.87
C GLN A 155 0.72 7.31 38.09
N SER A 156 -0.01 8.40 38.30
CA SER A 156 -1.32 8.70 37.69
C SER A 156 -1.28 9.84 36.66
N GLY A 157 -0.12 10.47 36.46
CA GLY A 157 0.03 11.64 35.58
C GLY A 157 0.29 11.30 34.12
N PRO A 158 0.35 12.30 33.22
CA PRO A 158 0.57 12.11 31.80
C PRO A 158 2.06 11.84 31.45
N VAL A 159 2.85 11.34 32.41
CA VAL A 159 4.29 11.09 32.27
C VAL A 159 4.54 9.61 32.11
N TYR A 160 5.28 9.25 31.06
CA TYR A 160 5.53 7.88 30.66
C TYR A 160 7.01 7.66 30.37
N LEU A 161 7.47 6.41 30.51
CA LEU A 161 8.86 6.03 30.28
C LEU A 161 8.96 4.86 29.31
N ARG A 162 9.96 4.92 28.44
CA ARG A 162 10.35 3.80 27.59
C ARG A 162 11.85 3.75 27.37
N TYR A 163 12.43 2.57 27.51
CA TYR A 163 13.81 2.33 27.11
C TYR A 163 13.91 2.18 25.59
N GLY A 164 14.77 2.97 24.94
CA GLY A 164 14.85 2.97 23.48
C GLY A 164 16.02 3.76 22.89
N ALA A 165 16.17 3.69 21.56
CA ALA A 165 17.29 4.30 20.84
C ALA A 165 17.11 5.81 20.75
N PHE A 166 18.03 6.60 21.28
CA PHE A 166 17.99 8.07 21.22
C PHE A 166 18.41 8.54 19.84
N ARG A 167 19.47 7.92 19.29
CA ARG A 167 19.93 8.11 17.92
C ARG A 167 19.40 7.01 17.03
N THR A 168 19.03 7.39 15.81
CA THR A 168 18.54 6.48 14.77
C THR A 168 19.65 5.54 14.33
N ARG A 169 19.60 4.30 14.81
CA ARG A 169 20.46 3.19 14.39
C ARG A 169 19.57 2.11 13.81
N HIS A 170 20.08 1.36 12.85
CA HIS A 170 19.33 0.29 12.22
C HIS A 170 20.15 -1.00 12.22
N CYS A 171 19.46 -2.13 12.27
CA CYS A 171 19.97 -3.44 11.95
C CYS A 171 19.01 -4.11 10.98
N LEU A 172 19.38 -5.25 10.42
CA LEU A 172 18.44 -6.07 9.69
C LEU A 172 17.63 -6.90 10.68
N ASP A 173 16.33 -7.06 10.43
CA ASP A 173 15.52 -8.06 11.12
C ASP A 173 15.69 -9.45 10.48
N ASP A 174 14.97 -10.45 11.00
CA ASP A 174 15.02 -11.83 10.50
C ASP A 174 14.56 -11.97 9.04
N SER A 175 13.86 -10.95 8.50
CA SER A 175 13.41 -10.89 7.10
C SER A 175 14.37 -10.11 6.20
N GLY A 176 15.46 -9.57 6.75
CA GLY A 176 16.42 -8.76 6.00
C GLY A 176 16.01 -7.30 5.84
N GLU A 177 14.96 -6.85 6.51
CA GLU A 177 14.50 -5.47 6.42
C GLU A 177 15.25 -4.58 7.43
N PRO A 178 15.64 -3.36 7.05
CA PRO A 178 16.26 -2.42 7.97
C PRO A 178 15.23 -1.95 9.01
N VAL A 179 15.42 -2.36 10.26
CA VAL A 179 14.61 -1.95 11.41
C VAL A 179 15.44 -1.10 12.37
N LEU A 180 14.76 -0.25 13.15
CA LEU A 180 15.41 0.53 14.19
C LEU A 180 16.04 -0.39 15.25
N ALA A 181 17.20 -0.01 15.78
CA ALA A 181 18.01 -0.89 16.60
C ALA A 181 18.52 -0.28 17.91
N LEU A 182 18.71 -1.14 18.90
CA LEU A 182 19.41 -0.91 20.16
C LEU A 182 20.72 -1.68 20.17
N ALA A 183 21.72 -1.23 20.93
CA ALA A 183 22.90 -2.02 21.23
C ALA A 183 22.67 -2.83 22.51
N ASP A 184 22.87 -4.14 22.46
CA ASP A 184 22.94 -4.99 23.64
C ASP A 184 24.24 -4.74 24.45
N PRO A 185 24.44 -5.33 25.64
CA PRO A 185 25.65 -5.12 26.44
C PRO A 185 26.96 -5.53 25.76
N THR A 186 26.91 -6.31 24.68
CA THR A 186 28.08 -6.69 23.87
C THR A 186 28.38 -5.68 22.75
N GLY A 187 27.52 -4.66 22.57
CA GLY A 187 27.60 -3.68 21.50
C GLY A 187 26.93 -4.10 20.19
N ARG A 188 26.33 -5.29 20.15
CA ARG A 188 25.64 -5.79 18.95
C ARG A 188 24.29 -5.09 18.80
N LEU A 189 23.99 -4.64 17.58
CA LEU A 189 22.70 -4.05 17.24
C LEU A 189 21.62 -5.14 17.15
N VAL A 190 20.54 -4.94 17.90
CA VAL A 190 19.35 -5.79 17.94
C VAL A 190 18.10 -4.95 17.67
N PRO A 191 17.02 -5.53 17.10
CA PRO A 191 15.80 -4.78 16.81
C PRO A 191 15.19 -4.07 18.04
N ASP A 192 14.86 -2.78 17.90
CA ASP A 192 14.08 -1.98 18.84
C ASP A 192 12.60 -2.32 18.67
N ASN A 193 12.10 -3.30 19.43
CA ASN A 193 10.71 -3.76 19.34
C ASN A 193 9.73 -2.66 19.82
N ARG A 194 8.97 -2.08 18.87
CA ARG A 194 8.00 -0.98 19.09
C ARG A 194 6.55 -1.45 19.03
N THR A 195 6.23 -2.52 19.74
CA THR A 195 4.83 -2.99 19.83
C THR A 195 3.96 -2.06 20.70
N PRO A 196 2.62 -2.07 20.52
CA PRO A 196 1.69 -1.28 21.34
C PRO A 196 1.46 -1.92 22.72
N VAL A 197 2.55 -2.35 23.36
CA VAL A 197 2.60 -2.90 24.71
C VAL A 197 3.97 -2.54 25.28
N PHE A 198 4.03 -2.08 26.53
CA PHE A 198 5.31 -1.84 27.19
C PHE A 198 6.14 -3.12 27.27
N ARG A 199 7.30 -3.07 26.60
CA ARG A 199 8.34 -4.11 26.61
C ARG A 199 9.67 -3.49 27.02
N LEU A 200 10.36 -4.18 27.90
CA LEU A 200 11.71 -3.83 28.33
C LEU A 200 12.65 -4.96 27.86
N PRO A 201 13.74 -4.66 27.14
CA PRO A 201 14.76 -5.66 26.85
C PRO A 201 15.29 -6.26 28.16
N GLU A 202 15.49 -7.58 28.20
CA GLU A 202 15.91 -8.30 29.43
C GLU A 202 17.20 -7.74 30.05
N TRP A 203 18.07 -7.18 29.22
CA TRP A 203 19.36 -6.61 29.60
C TRP A 203 19.30 -5.10 29.89
N ALA A 204 18.16 -4.43 29.68
CA ALA A 204 18.06 -3.01 29.89
C ALA A 204 18.15 -2.67 31.39
N PRO A 205 18.93 -1.65 31.80
CA PRO A 205 19.06 -1.29 33.19
C PRO A 205 17.72 -0.79 33.74
N VAL A 206 17.28 -1.34 34.88
CA VAL A 206 16.09 -0.89 35.62
C VAL A 206 16.53 -0.06 36.82
N PRO A 207 16.33 1.28 36.79
CA PRO A 207 16.51 2.13 37.95
C PRO A 207 15.65 1.66 39.13
N PRO A 208 16.16 1.66 40.38
CA PRO A 208 15.42 1.18 41.54
C PRO A 208 14.04 1.84 41.73
N PHE A 209 13.93 3.14 41.44
CA PHE A 209 12.67 3.88 41.58
C PHE A 209 11.57 3.43 40.59
N LEU A 210 11.92 2.71 39.52
CA LEU A 210 10.95 2.15 38.55
C LEU A 210 10.52 0.71 38.88
N ALA A 211 11.22 0.02 39.79
CA ALA A 211 11.02 -1.41 40.02
C ALA A 211 9.58 -1.73 40.45
N ASP A 212 9.06 -0.99 41.42
CA ASP A 212 7.70 -1.19 41.94
C ASP A 212 6.65 -0.92 40.85
N GLN A 213 6.81 0.17 40.08
CA GLN A 213 5.90 0.52 38.99
C GLN A 213 5.87 -0.53 37.88
N ILE A 214 6.98 -1.21 37.62
CA ILE A 214 7.08 -2.32 36.65
C ILE A 214 6.43 -3.59 37.22
N ALA A 215 6.60 -3.87 38.52
CA ALA A 215 6.02 -5.03 39.19
C ALA A 215 4.49 -4.92 39.34
N ASP A 216 3.98 -3.72 39.61
CA ASP A 216 2.55 -3.42 39.83
C ASP A 216 1.69 -3.42 38.56
N ARG A 217 2.22 -3.93 37.44
CA ARG A 217 1.45 -4.12 36.20
C ARG A 217 0.42 -5.23 36.41
N ALA A 218 -0.73 -4.86 36.99
CA ALA A 218 -1.83 -5.78 37.24
C ALA A 218 -2.41 -6.29 35.90
N GLU A 219 -2.41 -7.61 35.73
CA GLU A 219 -3.31 -8.27 34.77
C GLU A 219 -4.70 -8.30 35.39
N GLY A 220 -5.56 -7.38 34.97
CA GLY A 220 -6.97 -7.41 35.35
C GLY A 220 -7.67 -8.62 34.73
N GLU A 221 -8.54 -9.28 35.49
CA GLU A 221 -9.41 -10.32 34.95
C GLU A 221 -10.40 -9.72 33.94
N PHE A 222 -10.34 -10.17 32.68
CA PHE A 222 -11.29 -9.76 31.66
C PHE A 222 -12.52 -10.70 31.65
N PRO A 223 -13.77 -10.19 31.69
CA PRO A 223 -14.95 -11.01 31.96
C PRO A 223 -15.43 -11.90 30.78
N TYR A 224 -14.72 -11.90 29.66
CA TYR A 224 -15.07 -12.66 28.45
C TYR A 224 -13.88 -13.46 27.92
N HIS A 225 -14.15 -14.56 27.21
CA HIS A 225 -13.09 -15.31 26.52
C HIS A 225 -12.96 -14.82 25.08
N VAL A 226 -11.95 -13.97 24.83
CA VAL A 226 -11.62 -13.51 23.47
C VAL A 226 -11.15 -14.69 22.62
N ARG A 227 -11.77 -14.89 21.45
CA ARG A 227 -11.42 -15.93 20.48
C ARG A 227 -10.43 -15.41 19.44
N GLN A 228 -10.71 -14.23 18.91
CA GLN A 228 -9.87 -13.56 17.92
C GLN A 228 -10.16 -12.06 17.92
N SER A 229 -9.16 -11.26 17.51
CA SER A 229 -9.39 -9.88 17.12
C SER A 229 -9.92 -9.83 15.69
N LEU A 230 -10.96 -9.02 15.47
CA LEU A 230 -11.54 -8.74 14.16
C LEU A 230 -10.89 -7.51 13.53
N HIS A 231 -10.59 -6.49 14.35
CA HIS A 231 -9.95 -5.25 13.90
C HIS A 231 -9.25 -4.54 15.07
N PHE A 232 -8.17 -3.81 14.78
CA PHE A 232 -7.51 -2.95 15.75
C PHE A 232 -7.30 -1.56 15.16
N SER A 233 -7.55 -0.56 15.99
CA SER A 233 -7.23 0.82 15.69
C SER A 233 -6.60 1.49 16.93
N ASN A 234 -6.22 2.75 16.81
CA ASN A 234 -5.85 3.55 17.98
C ASN A 234 -7.03 3.81 18.92
N ALA A 235 -8.26 3.83 18.41
CA ALA A 235 -9.46 3.97 19.23
C ALA A 235 -9.69 2.76 20.14
N GLY A 236 -9.19 1.57 19.79
CA GLY A 236 -9.38 0.31 20.51
C GLY A 236 -9.51 -0.88 19.56
N GLY A 237 -9.74 -2.08 20.11
CA GLY A 237 -9.98 -3.30 19.35
C GLY A 237 -11.45 -3.69 19.20
N VAL A 238 -11.75 -4.49 18.18
CA VAL A 238 -13.02 -5.19 18.00
C VAL A 238 -12.73 -6.69 18.07
N TYR A 239 -13.44 -7.41 18.93
CA TYR A 239 -13.13 -8.80 19.26
C TYR A 239 -14.33 -9.70 19.03
N LEU A 240 -14.10 -10.89 18.49
CA LEU A 240 -15.04 -12.00 18.62
C LEU A 240 -14.72 -12.74 19.93
N ALA A 241 -15.71 -12.86 20.81
CA ALA A 241 -15.55 -13.47 22.12
C ALA A 241 -16.70 -14.42 22.46
N VAL A 242 -16.52 -15.20 23.52
CA VAL A 242 -17.56 -16.03 24.13
C VAL A 242 -17.85 -15.48 25.53
N ASP A 243 -19.13 -15.28 25.83
CA ASP A 243 -19.59 -14.98 27.18
C ASP A 243 -19.59 -16.27 28.02
N PRO A 244 -18.73 -16.41 29.05
CA PRO A 244 -18.65 -17.62 29.85
C PRO A 244 -19.93 -17.91 30.64
N ARG A 245 -20.76 -16.89 30.88
CA ARG A 245 -22.02 -17.03 31.65
C ARG A 245 -23.13 -17.69 30.83
N THR A 246 -23.13 -17.47 29.51
CA THR A 246 -24.21 -17.92 28.60
C THR A 246 -23.73 -18.91 27.54
N GLY A 247 -22.42 -19.03 27.33
CA GLY A 247 -21.82 -19.80 26.22
C GLY A 247 -21.99 -19.15 24.85
N ARG A 248 -22.57 -17.94 24.77
CA ARG A 248 -22.93 -17.27 23.53
C ARG A 248 -21.72 -16.57 22.89
N GLN A 249 -21.61 -16.62 21.57
CA GLN A 249 -20.69 -15.77 20.81
C GLN A 249 -21.18 -14.31 20.76
N VAL A 250 -20.26 -13.39 21.01
CA VAL A 250 -20.51 -11.94 21.08
C VAL A 250 -19.41 -11.17 20.36
N VAL A 251 -19.73 -9.96 19.92
CA VAL A 251 -18.74 -8.99 19.44
C VAL A 251 -18.50 -7.98 20.55
N ILE A 252 -17.24 -7.72 20.89
CA ILE A 252 -16.87 -6.73 21.92
C ILE A 252 -16.09 -5.61 21.25
N LYS A 253 -16.58 -4.38 21.36
CA LYS A 253 -15.87 -3.17 20.94
C LYS A 253 -15.21 -2.53 22.16
N GLU A 254 -13.94 -2.18 22.04
CA GLU A 254 -13.15 -1.46 23.03
C GLU A 254 -12.96 0.00 22.60
N ALA A 255 -13.03 0.91 23.56
CA ALA A 255 -12.73 2.32 23.40
C ALA A 255 -11.72 2.81 24.43
N ARG A 256 -10.67 3.47 23.94
CA ARG A 256 -9.58 4.05 24.72
C ARG A 256 -9.90 5.51 25.05
N PRO A 257 -9.90 5.91 26.34
CA PRO A 257 -10.12 7.30 26.72
C PRO A 257 -9.09 8.25 26.09
N MET A 258 -9.56 9.39 25.59
CA MET A 258 -8.76 10.47 25.00
C MET A 258 -7.91 10.05 23.79
N ALA A 259 -8.13 8.86 23.23
CA ALA A 259 -7.41 8.34 22.07
C ALA A 259 -8.38 8.08 20.91
N GLY A 260 -7.82 7.97 19.71
CA GLY A 260 -8.61 7.81 18.50
C GLY A 260 -9.46 9.03 18.19
N LEU A 261 -8.87 10.21 18.17
CA LEU A 261 -9.60 11.46 17.90
C LEU A 261 -10.16 11.46 16.47
N ASP A 262 -11.37 11.99 16.29
CA ASP A 262 -11.89 12.42 14.99
C ASP A 262 -11.62 13.91 14.75
N GLU A 263 -12.12 14.45 13.63
CA GLU A 263 -11.92 15.84 13.23
C GLU A 263 -12.52 16.86 14.22
N GLU A 264 -13.49 16.46 15.05
CA GLU A 264 -14.14 17.30 16.07
C GLU A 264 -13.53 17.12 17.47
N ASP A 265 -12.37 16.46 17.57
CA ASP A 265 -11.68 16.10 18.81
C ASP A 265 -12.49 15.15 19.73
N ALA A 266 -13.53 14.49 19.24
CA ALA A 266 -14.21 13.46 20.01
C ALA A 266 -13.35 12.18 20.05
N ASP A 267 -13.25 11.59 21.23
CA ASP A 267 -12.45 10.38 21.45
C ASP A 267 -13.26 9.10 21.20
N ALA A 268 -12.57 7.96 21.27
CA ALA A 268 -13.20 6.66 21.09
C ALA A 268 -14.34 6.39 22.08
N VAL A 269 -14.26 6.91 23.30
CA VAL A 269 -15.24 6.65 24.36
C VAL A 269 -16.53 7.41 24.07
N ALA A 270 -16.43 8.68 23.65
CA ALA A 270 -17.57 9.47 23.21
C ALA A 270 -18.31 8.78 22.05
N ARG A 271 -17.58 8.31 21.03
CA ARG A 271 -18.16 7.59 19.90
C ARG A 271 -18.76 6.23 20.29
N LEU A 272 -18.13 5.47 21.19
CA LEU A 272 -18.69 4.19 21.67
C LEU A 272 -20.00 4.39 22.45
N HIS A 273 -20.08 5.43 23.29
CA HIS A 273 -21.29 5.76 24.01
C HIS A 273 -22.42 6.23 23.09
N HIS A 274 -22.07 7.02 22.07
CA HIS A 274 -22.99 7.42 21.02
C HIS A 274 -23.53 6.22 20.22
N GLU A 275 -22.65 5.29 19.82
CA GLU A 275 -23.04 4.05 19.14
C GLU A 275 -24.01 3.23 20.01
N ARG A 276 -23.69 3.03 21.30
CA ARG A 276 -24.58 2.33 22.23
C ARG A 276 -25.96 2.96 22.29
N ALA A 277 -26.04 4.29 22.41
CA ALA A 277 -27.31 5.00 22.46
C ALA A 277 -28.12 4.81 21.16
N THR A 278 -27.45 4.88 20.02
CA THR A 278 -28.04 4.66 18.69
C THR A 278 -28.57 3.22 18.54
N LEU A 279 -27.78 2.20 18.90
CA LEU A 279 -28.19 0.81 18.84
C LEU A 279 -29.38 0.50 19.76
N LEU A 280 -29.43 1.09 20.95
CA LEU A 280 -30.59 0.95 21.84
C LEU A 280 -31.87 1.54 21.24
N ARG A 281 -31.78 2.68 20.56
CA ARG A 281 -32.92 3.32 19.86
C ARG A 281 -33.44 2.48 18.70
N LEU A 282 -32.54 1.78 18.01
CA LEU A 282 -32.84 0.95 16.84
C LEU A 282 -33.14 -0.53 17.19
N GLY A 283 -33.03 -0.90 18.46
CA GLY A 283 -33.24 -2.26 18.94
C GLY A 283 -34.61 -2.83 18.52
N GLY A 284 -34.62 -4.12 18.18
CA GLY A 284 -35.84 -4.85 17.82
C GLY A 284 -36.23 -4.79 16.33
N LEU A 285 -35.54 -3.99 15.51
CA LEU A 285 -35.78 -3.91 14.06
C LEU A 285 -35.23 -5.11 13.26
N GLY A 286 -34.27 -5.84 13.83
CA GLY A 286 -33.55 -6.91 13.11
C GLY A 286 -32.53 -6.41 12.08
N LEU A 287 -32.36 -5.08 11.95
CA LEU A 287 -31.45 -4.42 11.00
C LEU A 287 -30.07 -4.08 11.61
N VAL A 288 -29.92 -4.10 12.93
CA VAL A 288 -28.70 -3.73 13.66
C VAL A 288 -28.45 -4.72 14.81
N PRO A 289 -27.21 -4.87 15.31
CA PRO A 289 -26.92 -5.76 16.43
C PRO A 289 -27.56 -5.27 17.73
N ARG A 290 -28.02 -6.22 18.57
CA ARG A 290 -28.48 -5.90 19.92
C ARG A 290 -27.33 -5.57 20.85
N VAL A 291 -27.51 -4.55 21.69
CA VAL A 291 -26.64 -4.30 22.85
C VAL A 291 -26.93 -5.34 23.92
N LEU A 292 -25.89 -6.05 24.36
CA LEU A 292 -25.98 -7.11 25.38
C LEU A 292 -25.45 -6.66 26.73
N ASP A 293 -24.35 -5.89 26.74
CA ASP A 293 -23.68 -5.44 27.96
C ASP A 293 -22.80 -4.21 27.66
N SER A 294 -22.41 -3.46 28.69
CA SER A 294 -21.41 -2.41 28.61
C SER A 294 -20.70 -2.25 29.95
N PHE A 295 -19.38 -2.24 29.96
CA PHE A 295 -18.58 -2.19 31.19
C PHE A 295 -17.26 -1.45 30.96
N THR A 296 -16.60 -1.10 32.06
CA THR A 296 -15.24 -0.57 32.05
C THR A 296 -14.33 -1.62 32.68
N CYS A 297 -13.24 -1.96 32.00
CA CYS A 297 -12.21 -2.86 32.53
C CYS A 297 -10.87 -2.16 32.38
N TRP A 298 -10.12 -2.08 33.47
CA TRP A 298 -9.04 -1.10 33.59
C TRP A 298 -9.59 0.32 33.29
N GLU A 299 -8.91 1.16 32.50
CA GLU A 299 -9.39 2.48 32.08
C GLU A 299 -10.18 2.44 30.76
N HIS A 300 -10.31 1.27 30.11
CA HIS A 300 -10.96 1.17 28.79
C HIS A 300 -12.46 0.85 28.91
N HIS A 301 -13.23 1.38 27.97
CA HIS A 301 -14.67 1.18 27.88
C HIS A 301 -14.99 0.08 26.88
N PHE A 302 -15.92 -0.81 27.22
CA PHE A 302 -16.29 -1.95 26.38
C PHE A 302 -17.79 -1.97 26.12
N LEU A 303 -18.17 -2.22 24.87
CA LEU A 303 -19.55 -2.43 24.41
C LEU A 303 -19.68 -3.85 23.86
N VAL A 304 -20.60 -4.62 24.42
CA VAL A 304 -20.84 -6.02 24.04
C VAL A 304 -22.10 -6.10 23.19
N LEU A 305 -21.94 -6.60 21.99
CA LEU A 305 -22.95 -6.67 20.95
C LEU A 305 -23.23 -8.13 20.57
N GLU A 306 -24.44 -8.35 20.07
CA GLU A 306 -24.80 -9.57 19.37
C GLU A 306 -23.85 -9.82 18.19
N HIS A 307 -23.31 -11.04 18.12
CA HIS A 307 -22.63 -11.52 16.91
C HIS A 307 -23.67 -11.79 15.81
N ILE A 308 -23.50 -11.13 14.67
CA ILE A 308 -24.32 -11.33 13.47
C ILE A 308 -23.66 -12.41 12.62
N GLU A 309 -24.32 -13.56 12.49
CA GLU A 309 -23.88 -14.61 11.56
C GLU A 309 -24.01 -14.14 10.10
N GLY A 310 -22.93 -14.25 9.34
CA GLY A 310 -22.85 -13.82 7.95
C GLY A 310 -21.45 -13.37 7.58
N GLU A 311 -21.32 -12.85 6.36
CA GLU A 311 -20.07 -12.28 5.84
C GLU A 311 -20.28 -10.80 5.50
N SER A 312 -19.20 -10.01 5.50
CA SER A 312 -19.31 -8.62 5.04
C SER A 312 -19.68 -8.55 3.55
N LEU A 313 -20.43 -7.52 3.16
CA LEU A 313 -20.76 -7.28 1.75
C LEU A 313 -19.49 -7.13 0.92
N GLN A 314 -18.43 -6.55 1.51
CA GLN A 314 -17.11 -6.49 0.90
C GLN A 314 -16.58 -7.86 0.49
N ARG A 315 -16.65 -8.84 1.39
CA ARG A 315 -16.22 -10.21 1.10
C ARG A 315 -17.13 -10.89 0.07
N CYS A 316 -18.44 -10.72 0.20
CA CYS A 316 -19.40 -11.28 -0.76
C CYS A 316 -19.13 -10.82 -2.19
N VAL A 317 -18.82 -9.54 -2.42
CA VAL A 317 -18.43 -9.05 -3.75
C VAL A 317 -17.11 -9.66 -4.20
N GLY A 318 -16.09 -9.69 -3.34
CA GLY A 318 -14.79 -10.27 -3.69
C GLY A 318 -14.86 -11.74 -4.14
N GLU A 319 -15.80 -12.51 -3.60
CA GLU A 319 -16.01 -13.93 -3.96
C GLU A 319 -16.94 -14.13 -5.17
N ARG A 320 -17.88 -13.20 -5.42
CA ARG A 320 -18.96 -13.38 -6.42
C ARG A 320 -18.78 -12.57 -7.69
N HIS A 321 -17.89 -11.59 -7.72
CA HIS A 321 -17.83 -10.64 -8.81
C HIS A 321 -17.46 -11.35 -10.14
N PRO A 322 -18.30 -11.27 -11.18
CA PRO A 322 -18.14 -12.09 -12.38
C PRO A 322 -16.84 -11.76 -13.12
N LEU A 323 -16.41 -10.49 -13.09
CA LEU A 323 -15.20 -10.04 -13.79
C LEU A 323 -13.88 -10.52 -13.12
N ALA A 324 -13.96 -11.18 -11.96
CA ALA A 324 -12.80 -11.77 -11.29
C ALA A 324 -12.30 -13.05 -11.99
N ALA A 325 -13.18 -13.72 -12.74
CA ALA A 325 -12.81 -14.84 -13.60
C ALA A 325 -12.59 -14.35 -15.04
N PRO A 326 -11.73 -15.01 -15.82
CA PRO A 326 -11.58 -14.69 -17.23
C PRO A 326 -12.84 -15.05 -18.02
N GLU A 327 -13.13 -14.24 -19.05
CA GLU A 327 -14.16 -14.48 -20.07
C GLU A 327 -15.59 -14.67 -19.53
N PRO A 328 -16.05 -13.90 -18.51
CA PRO A 328 -17.23 -14.22 -17.71
C PRO A 328 -18.50 -14.42 -18.53
N ASP A 329 -19.33 -15.36 -18.10
CA ASP A 329 -20.50 -15.77 -18.87
C ASP A 329 -21.64 -14.76 -18.72
N ALA A 330 -22.46 -14.61 -19.76
CA ALA A 330 -23.56 -13.64 -19.76
C ALA A 330 -24.60 -13.94 -18.67
N GLN A 331 -24.84 -15.22 -18.35
CA GLN A 331 -25.77 -15.62 -17.30
C GLN A 331 -25.22 -15.28 -15.92
N GLU A 332 -23.95 -15.57 -15.65
CA GLU A 332 -23.29 -15.20 -14.38
C GLU A 332 -23.32 -13.68 -14.14
N VAL A 333 -23.04 -12.90 -15.19
CA VAL A 333 -23.11 -11.44 -15.14
C VAL A 333 -24.54 -10.98 -14.83
N ALA A 334 -25.55 -11.58 -15.46
CA ALA A 334 -26.96 -11.27 -15.20
C ALA A 334 -27.39 -11.64 -13.78
N GLU A 335 -26.99 -12.81 -13.28
CA GLU A 335 -27.26 -13.27 -11.91
C GLU A 335 -26.62 -12.36 -10.86
N TYR A 336 -25.36 -12.00 -11.06
CA TYR A 336 -24.67 -11.03 -10.21
C TYR A 336 -25.36 -9.67 -10.23
N THR A 337 -25.75 -9.19 -11.41
CA THR A 337 -26.45 -7.92 -11.57
C THR A 337 -27.78 -7.92 -10.80
N GLY A 338 -28.56 -8.99 -10.93
CA GLY A 338 -29.80 -9.17 -10.18
C GLY A 338 -29.57 -9.15 -8.65
N TRP A 339 -28.52 -9.84 -8.19
CA TRP A 339 -28.12 -9.82 -6.78
C TRP A 339 -27.71 -8.42 -6.30
N ALA A 340 -26.85 -7.71 -7.05
CA ALA A 340 -26.37 -6.38 -6.70
C ALA A 340 -27.51 -5.35 -6.63
N VAL A 341 -28.43 -5.36 -7.60
CA VAL A 341 -29.62 -4.51 -7.59
C VAL A 341 -30.51 -4.81 -6.36
N GLN A 342 -30.67 -6.09 -6.02
CA GLN A 342 -31.44 -6.51 -4.85
C GLN A 342 -30.77 -6.09 -3.53
N VAL A 343 -29.43 -6.07 -3.46
CA VAL A 343 -28.67 -5.53 -2.31
C VAL A 343 -28.97 -4.05 -2.14
N VAL A 344 -28.84 -3.24 -3.20
CA VAL A 344 -29.12 -1.79 -3.14
C VAL A 344 -30.56 -1.53 -2.71
N LYS A 345 -31.53 -2.28 -3.25
CA LYS A 345 -32.94 -2.16 -2.85
C LYS A 345 -33.13 -2.45 -1.36
N GLN A 346 -32.63 -3.58 -0.86
CA GLN A 346 -32.78 -3.94 0.55
C GLN A 346 -32.10 -2.94 1.49
N LEU A 347 -30.94 -2.39 1.10
CA LEU A 347 -30.27 -1.33 1.86
C LEU A 347 -31.09 -0.03 1.85
N GLY A 348 -31.66 0.36 0.71
CA GLY A 348 -32.58 1.51 0.64
C GLY A 348 -33.81 1.32 1.55
N ASP A 349 -34.42 0.13 1.53
CA ASP A 349 -35.55 -0.22 2.41
C ASP A 349 -35.11 -0.15 3.90
N ALA A 350 -33.92 -0.64 4.24
CA ALA A 350 -33.39 -0.58 5.61
C ALA A 350 -33.11 0.86 6.05
N LEU A 351 -32.45 1.67 5.23
CA LEU A 351 -32.17 3.08 5.51
C LEU A 351 -33.45 3.85 5.77
N HIS A 352 -34.50 3.64 4.96
CA HIS A 352 -35.79 4.28 5.15
C HIS A 352 -36.36 4.00 6.56
N VAL A 353 -36.32 2.75 7.03
CA VAL A 353 -36.77 2.37 8.38
C VAL A 353 -35.93 3.06 9.47
N LEU A 354 -34.61 3.21 9.27
CA LEU A 354 -33.74 3.90 10.22
C LEU A 354 -34.01 5.41 10.25
N HIS A 355 -34.25 6.02 9.09
CA HIS A 355 -34.62 7.43 8.96
C HIS A 355 -35.96 7.73 9.63
N GLU A 356 -36.96 6.86 9.50
CA GLU A 356 -38.24 6.97 10.23
C GLU A 356 -38.05 6.91 11.75
N ARG A 357 -37.00 6.20 12.22
CA ARG A 357 -36.59 6.21 13.62
C ARG A 357 -35.72 7.40 13.99
N GLY A 358 -35.48 8.34 13.06
CA GLY A 358 -34.73 9.58 13.25
C GLY A 358 -33.21 9.39 13.35
N VAL A 359 -32.68 8.34 12.72
CA VAL A 359 -31.24 8.03 12.67
C VAL A 359 -30.77 7.96 11.22
N VAL A 360 -29.75 8.73 10.90
CA VAL A 360 -28.91 8.64 9.68
C VAL A 360 -27.70 7.76 10.03
N VAL A 361 -27.33 6.82 9.16
CA VAL A 361 -26.21 5.90 9.38
C VAL A 361 -24.88 6.64 9.31
N GLY A 362 -24.73 7.55 8.35
CA GLY A 362 -23.56 8.43 8.22
C GLY A 362 -22.33 7.77 7.59
N ASP A 363 -22.14 6.46 7.77
CA ASP A 363 -20.99 5.70 7.24
C ASP A 363 -21.44 4.38 6.58
N LEU A 364 -22.33 4.48 5.59
CA LEU A 364 -22.74 3.32 4.80
C LEU A 364 -21.63 2.94 3.79
N GLN A 365 -20.89 1.88 4.13
CA GLN A 365 -19.83 1.31 3.30
C GLN A 365 -19.86 -0.23 3.34
N PRO A 366 -19.26 -0.93 2.36
CA PRO A 366 -19.35 -2.39 2.23
C PRO A 366 -18.86 -3.21 3.44
N SER A 367 -17.91 -2.68 4.21
CA SER A 367 -17.42 -3.33 5.44
C SER A 367 -18.43 -3.27 6.59
N ASN A 368 -19.36 -2.31 6.55
CA ASN A 368 -20.37 -2.05 7.60
C ASN A 368 -21.71 -2.75 7.31
N VAL A 369 -21.77 -3.56 6.25
CA VAL A 369 -22.96 -4.35 5.88
C VAL A 369 -22.61 -5.83 6.02
N ILE A 370 -23.34 -6.56 6.86
CA ILE A 370 -23.24 -8.02 6.99
C ILE A 370 -24.39 -8.67 6.24
N VAL A 371 -24.06 -9.59 5.33
CA VAL A 371 -24.99 -10.42 4.56
C VAL A 371 -25.14 -11.76 5.27
N ARG A 372 -26.34 -12.06 5.75
CA ARG A 372 -26.68 -13.32 6.42
C ARG A 372 -26.79 -14.47 5.41
N PRO A 373 -26.69 -15.74 5.87
CA PRO A 373 -26.90 -16.90 4.99
C PRO A 373 -28.26 -16.94 4.28
N ASP A 374 -29.30 -16.33 4.88
CA ASP A 374 -30.64 -16.24 4.30
C ASP A 374 -30.84 -15.05 3.35
N GLY A 375 -29.78 -14.27 3.09
CA GLY A 375 -29.78 -13.11 2.21
C GLY A 375 -30.27 -11.81 2.83
N ARG A 376 -30.75 -11.81 4.09
CA ARG A 376 -31.05 -10.58 4.82
C ARG A 376 -29.77 -9.87 5.23
N MET A 377 -29.85 -8.56 5.44
CA MET A 377 -28.69 -7.74 5.81
C MET A 377 -28.84 -7.10 7.19
N ALA A 378 -27.70 -6.85 7.83
CA ALA A 378 -27.60 -6.05 9.03
C ALA A 378 -26.52 -4.98 8.87
N LEU A 379 -26.80 -3.78 9.34
CA LEU A 379 -25.82 -2.70 9.45
C LEU A 379 -25.10 -2.81 10.79
N VAL A 380 -23.79 -2.70 10.74
CA VAL A 380 -22.91 -2.68 11.90
C VAL A 380 -22.11 -1.37 11.90
N ASP A 381 -21.48 -1.06 13.04
CA ASP A 381 -20.67 0.14 13.22
C ASP A 381 -21.46 1.46 13.05
N LEU A 382 -22.24 1.82 14.07
CA LEU A 382 -23.04 3.04 14.08
C LEU A 382 -22.39 4.17 14.88
N GLU A 383 -21.06 4.15 15.00
CA GLU A 383 -20.32 5.17 15.77
C GLU A 383 -20.37 6.57 15.13
N LEU A 384 -20.66 6.63 13.82
CA LEU A 384 -20.78 7.86 13.03
C LEU A 384 -22.23 8.24 12.70
N ALA A 385 -23.20 7.57 13.31
CA ALA A 385 -24.61 7.84 13.08
C ALA A 385 -25.00 9.26 13.52
N LEU A 386 -26.01 9.85 12.88
CA LEU A 386 -26.45 11.21 13.17
C LEU A 386 -27.96 11.27 13.39
N PRO A 387 -28.48 12.21 14.17
CA PRO A 387 -29.92 12.47 14.19
C PRO A 387 -30.35 13.07 12.85
N VAL A 388 -31.51 12.63 12.32
CA VAL A 388 -32.07 13.13 11.04
C VAL A 388 -32.27 14.65 11.05
N ASP A 389 -32.74 15.20 12.17
CA ASP A 389 -32.98 16.64 12.32
C ASP A 389 -31.71 17.44 12.65
N GLY A 390 -30.57 16.75 12.80
CA GLY A 390 -29.28 17.39 13.04
C GLY A 390 -28.62 17.77 11.72
N GLY A 391 -28.34 19.06 11.51
CA GLY A 391 -27.55 19.54 10.38
C GLY A 391 -26.06 19.16 10.42
N GLY A 392 -25.69 18.15 11.22
CA GLY A 392 -24.31 17.68 11.38
C GLY A 392 -23.88 16.79 10.21
N ARG A 393 -22.58 16.56 10.10
CA ARG A 393 -21.99 15.61 9.14
C ARG A 393 -21.06 14.64 9.86
N PRO A 394 -20.83 13.43 9.31
CA PRO A 394 -19.88 12.51 9.89
C PRO A 394 -18.47 13.14 9.88
N ALA A 395 -17.81 13.15 11.04
CA ALA A 395 -16.45 13.67 11.21
C ALA A 395 -15.35 12.70 10.72
N LEU A 396 -15.75 11.50 10.28
CA LEU A 396 -14.93 10.46 9.69
C LEU A 396 -15.74 9.80 8.57
N GLY A 397 -15.08 9.12 7.64
CA GLY A 397 -15.77 8.33 6.62
C GLY A 397 -14.82 7.56 5.73
N ALA A 398 -15.34 6.52 5.08
CA ALA A 398 -14.56 5.77 4.12
C ALA A 398 -14.22 6.61 2.88
N PRO A 399 -12.96 6.61 2.42
CA PRO A 399 -12.56 7.33 1.22
C PRO A 399 -13.45 6.99 0.01
N GLY A 400 -14.00 8.02 -0.62
CA GLY A 400 -14.91 7.88 -1.77
C GLY A 400 -16.39 7.71 -1.42
N PHE A 401 -16.75 7.43 -0.16
CA PHE A 401 -18.14 7.31 0.30
C PHE A 401 -18.68 8.56 1.00
N SER A 402 -17.81 9.44 1.49
CA SER A 402 -18.20 10.66 2.19
C SER A 402 -19.03 11.58 1.31
N ALA A 403 -20.21 11.97 1.80
CA ALA A 403 -21.11 12.84 1.08
C ALA A 403 -20.53 14.26 0.89
N PRO A 404 -20.80 14.93 -0.24
CA PRO A 404 -20.42 16.32 -0.48
C PRO A 404 -20.92 17.25 0.61
N SER A 405 -20.27 18.40 0.77
CA SER A 405 -20.60 19.34 1.84
C SER A 405 -22.01 19.96 1.76
N GLY A 406 -22.68 19.85 0.62
CA GLY A 406 -24.08 20.25 0.50
C GLY A 406 -25.08 19.27 1.12
N CYS A 407 -24.69 18.02 1.38
CA CYS A 407 -25.60 16.98 1.87
C CYS A 407 -25.72 17.00 3.39
N THR A 408 -26.95 16.89 3.90
CA THR A 408 -27.23 16.82 5.34
C THR A 408 -28.37 15.84 5.63
N GLY A 409 -28.49 15.38 6.88
CA GLY A 409 -29.55 14.45 7.27
C GLY A 409 -29.58 13.20 6.40
N VAL A 410 -30.77 12.81 5.92
CA VAL A 410 -30.97 11.60 5.09
C VAL A 410 -30.17 11.61 3.78
N GLU A 411 -29.83 12.80 3.27
CA GLU A 411 -29.11 12.97 2.00
C GLU A 411 -27.70 12.38 2.06
N VAL A 412 -27.13 12.25 3.26
CA VAL A 412 -25.82 11.61 3.50
C VAL A 412 -25.90 10.13 3.15
N ASP A 413 -26.93 9.43 3.64
CA ASP A 413 -27.12 8.00 3.37
C ASP A 413 -27.59 7.74 1.93
N GLU A 414 -28.41 8.62 1.35
CA GLU A 414 -28.79 8.55 -0.07
C GLU A 414 -27.57 8.61 -1.00
N HIS A 415 -26.62 9.50 -0.68
CA HIS A 415 -25.35 9.60 -1.40
C HIS A 415 -24.53 8.32 -1.23
N ALA A 416 -24.31 7.88 0.01
CA ALA A 416 -23.52 6.70 0.30
C ALA A 416 -24.11 5.42 -0.34
N LEU A 417 -25.44 5.29 -0.40
CA LEU A 417 -26.12 4.19 -1.10
C LEU A 417 -25.84 4.23 -2.61
N ALA A 418 -25.85 5.41 -3.23
CA ALA A 418 -25.55 5.56 -4.65
C ALA A 418 -24.06 5.28 -4.96
N VAL A 419 -23.15 5.66 -4.08
CA VAL A 419 -21.73 5.28 -4.16
C VAL A 419 -21.57 3.76 -3.99
N LEU A 420 -22.25 3.16 -3.02
CA LEU A 420 -22.25 1.71 -2.80
C LEU A 420 -22.78 0.97 -4.04
N ALA A 421 -23.82 1.50 -4.69
CA ALA A 421 -24.33 0.96 -5.94
C ALA A 421 -23.27 0.97 -7.06
N LEU A 422 -22.49 2.04 -7.21
CA LEU A 422 -21.35 2.04 -8.15
C LEU A 422 -20.27 1.03 -7.73
N TRP A 423 -19.92 1.00 -6.44
CA TRP A 423 -18.88 0.13 -5.89
C TRP A 423 -19.17 -1.36 -6.10
N LEU A 424 -20.44 -1.78 -6.03
CA LEU A 424 -20.85 -3.15 -6.29
C LEU A 424 -20.48 -3.62 -7.71
N PHE A 425 -20.36 -2.73 -8.69
CA PHE A 425 -20.04 -3.07 -10.08
C PHE A 425 -18.61 -2.72 -10.47
N ASP A 426 -18.03 -1.68 -9.86
CA ASP A 426 -16.62 -1.33 -10.05
C ASP A 426 -16.06 -0.74 -8.73
N PRO A 427 -15.26 -1.52 -7.97
CA PRO A 427 -14.69 -1.07 -6.70
C PRO A 427 -13.78 0.16 -6.80
N SER A 428 -13.29 0.52 -7.99
CA SER A 428 -12.49 1.73 -8.22
C SER A 428 -13.36 3.00 -8.31
N ALA A 429 -14.66 2.86 -8.61
CA ALA A 429 -15.56 3.97 -8.91
C ALA A 429 -15.69 5.01 -7.78
N PRO A 430 -15.83 4.63 -6.48
CA PRO A 430 -16.02 5.62 -5.42
C PRO A 430 -14.89 6.65 -5.34
N VAL A 431 -13.65 6.19 -5.30
CA VAL A 431 -12.49 7.07 -5.16
C VAL A 431 -12.26 7.88 -6.42
N LEU A 432 -12.42 7.27 -7.61
CA LEU A 432 -12.24 7.96 -8.88
C LEU A 432 -13.32 9.03 -9.13
N CYS A 433 -14.58 8.77 -8.79
CA CYS A 433 -15.66 9.74 -8.91
C CYS A 433 -15.55 10.85 -7.86
N ALA A 434 -15.04 10.56 -6.66
CA ALA A 434 -14.79 11.59 -5.64
C ALA A 434 -13.69 12.57 -6.08
N ARG A 435 -12.66 12.10 -6.78
CA ARG A 435 -11.61 12.96 -7.36
C ARG A 435 -12.08 13.70 -8.60
N ASP A 436 -12.80 13.02 -9.48
CA ASP A 436 -13.29 13.57 -10.74
C ASP A 436 -14.78 13.24 -10.92
N PRO A 437 -15.68 14.12 -10.44
CA PRO A 437 -17.13 13.92 -10.55
C PRO A 437 -17.63 13.81 -12.00
N GLY A 438 -16.85 14.25 -12.99
CA GLY A 438 -17.17 14.09 -14.40
C GLY A 438 -17.15 12.63 -14.87
N LYS A 439 -16.51 11.73 -14.10
CA LYS A 439 -16.41 10.31 -14.43
C LYS A 439 -17.66 9.50 -14.12
N VAL A 440 -18.61 10.04 -13.37
CA VAL A 440 -19.85 9.32 -13.00
C VAL A 440 -20.53 8.76 -14.25
N GLU A 441 -20.71 9.56 -15.30
CA GLU A 441 -21.36 9.09 -16.54
C GLU A 441 -20.54 8.00 -17.27
N LEU A 442 -19.22 8.03 -17.15
CA LEU A 442 -18.36 6.99 -17.72
C LEU A 442 -18.51 5.65 -16.99
N PHE A 443 -18.67 5.66 -15.66
CA PHE A 443 -19.00 4.45 -14.91
C PHE A 443 -20.44 3.98 -15.18
N LEU A 444 -21.42 4.88 -15.23
CA LEU A 444 -22.81 4.52 -15.53
C LEU A 444 -22.96 3.90 -16.93
N ALA A 445 -22.23 4.42 -17.93
CA ALA A 445 -22.17 3.84 -19.27
C ALA A 445 -21.61 2.42 -19.23
N GLU A 446 -20.58 2.17 -18.40
CA GLU A 446 -20.01 0.84 -18.23
C GLU A 446 -20.98 -0.12 -17.52
N LEU A 447 -21.71 0.33 -16.49
CA LEU A 447 -22.75 -0.47 -15.83
C LEU A 447 -23.83 -0.91 -16.83
N SER A 448 -24.29 0.02 -17.67
CA SER A 448 -25.26 -0.29 -18.73
C SER A 448 -24.69 -1.30 -19.73
N ARG A 449 -23.48 -1.06 -20.23
CA ARG A 449 -22.84 -1.88 -21.27
C ARG A 449 -22.46 -3.28 -20.78
N ARG A 450 -21.85 -3.38 -19.61
CA ARG A 450 -21.25 -4.63 -19.11
C ARG A 450 -22.23 -5.48 -18.31
N PHE A 451 -23.10 -4.84 -17.54
CA PHE A 451 -24.00 -5.50 -16.59
C PHE A 451 -25.47 -5.42 -17.02
N GLY A 452 -25.82 -4.65 -18.05
CA GLY A 452 -27.20 -4.57 -18.55
C GLY A 452 -28.16 -3.91 -17.54
N VAL A 453 -27.64 -3.04 -16.68
CA VAL A 453 -28.41 -2.35 -15.65
C VAL A 453 -29.44 -1.42 -16.29
N ALA A 454 -30.68 -1.47 -15.79
CA ALA A 454 -31.79 -0.67 -16.31
C ALA A 454 -31.61 0.84 -16.07
N GLU A 455 -32.08 1.66 -17.01
CA GLU A 455 -31.96 3.14 -16.92
C GLU A 455 -32.59 3.71 -15.64
N SER A 456 -33.65 3.09 -15.11
CA SER A 456 -34.26 3.52 -13.84
C SER A 456 -33.27 3.43 -12.67
N PHE A 457 -32.46 2.38 -12.62
CA PHE A 457 -31.44 2.21 -11.58
C PHE A 457 -30.29 3.19 -11.77
N LEU A 458 -29.87 3.44 -13.02
CA LEU A 458 -28.86 4.46 -13.33
C LEU A 458 -29.36 5.87 -12.94
N ALA A 459 -30.63 6.18 -13.18
CA ALA A 459 -31.26 7.42 -12.76
C ALA A 459 -31.31 7.56 -11.23
N ASP A 460 -31.57 6.47 -10.50
CA ASP A 460 -31.53 6.46 -9.04
C ASP A 460 -30.11 6.75 -8.51
N ILE A 461 -29.07 6.17 -9.12
CA ILE A 461 -27.67 6.50 -8.79
C ILE A 461 -27.38 7.97 -9.04
N ARG A 462 -27.73 8.51 -10.22
CA ARG A 462 -27.53 9.95 -10.53
C ARG A 462 -28.20 10.85 -9.50
N ARG A 463 -29.42 10.51 -9.09
CA ARG A 463 -30.18 11.26 -8.08
C ARG A 463 -29.50 11.21 -6.72
N GLY A 464 -29.11 10.03 -6.24
CA GLY A 464 -28.44 9.88 -4.93
C GLY A 464 -27.08 10.57 -4.88
N LEU A 465 -26.30 10.50 -5.96
CA LEU A 465 -25.05 11.26 -6.10
C LEU A 465 -25.27 12.77 -6.27
N ARG A 466 -26.51 13.21 -6.53
CA ARG A 466 -26.87 14.59 -6.91
C ARG A 466 -26.04 15.07 -8.09
N HIS A 467 -25.72 14.13 -8.99
CA HIS A 467 -24.84 14.38 -10.13
C HIS A 467 -25.49 15.41 -11.05
N ARG A 468 -24.75 16.47 -11.36
CA ARG A 468 -25.09 17.43 -12.39
C ARG A 468 -24.07 17.28 -13.51
N PRO A 469 -24.51 17.20 -14.78
CA PRO A 469 -23.58 17.16 -15.91
C PRO A 469 -22.59 18.31 -15.81
N VAL A 470 -21.31 17.97 -15.71
CA VAL A 470 -20.24 18.96 -15.67
C VAL A 470 -20.04 19.48 -17.09
N HIS A 471 -20.39 20.74 -17.32
CA HIS A 471 -20.19 21.41 -18.62
C HIS A 471 -18.76 21.94 -18.83
N ALA A 472 -17.83 21.66 -17.91
CA ALA A 472 -16.44 22.05 -18.05
C ALA A 472 -15.79 21.32 -19.24
N VAL A 473 -14.92 22.02 -19.96
CA VAL A 473 -14.10 21.41 -21.00
C VAL A 473 -13.09 20.50 -20.31
N ASP A 474 -13.25 19.20 -20.50
CA ASP A 474 -12.24 18.22 -20.11
C ASP A 474 -11.17 18.15 -21.22
N PRO A 475 -9.97 18.70 -20.99
CA PRO A 475 -8.95 18.87 -22.01
C PRO A 475 -8.42 17.53 -22.54
N VAL A 476 -8.49 16.46 -21.74
CA VAL A 476 -8.00 15.14 -22.11
C VAL A 476 -9.11 14.20 -22.58
N ARG A 477 -10.37 14.64 -22.61
CA ARG A 477 -11.52 13.79 -22.96
C ARG A 477 -11.31 12.98 -24.23
N SER A 478 -10.90 13.66 -25.30
CA SER A 478 -10.71 13.01 -26.60
C SER A 478 -9.48 12.10 -26.66
N VAL A 479 -8.50 12.29 -25.77
CA VAL A 479 -7.35 11.38 -25.62
C VAL A 479 -7.76 10.16 -24.79
N ARG A 480 -8.57 10.36 -23.73
CA ARG A 480 -9.13 9.28 -22.91
C ARG A 480 -10.11 8.40 -23.69
N GLU A 481 -10.95 8.99 -24.53
CA GLU A 481 -11.84 8.24 -25.44
C GLU A 481 -11.02 7.40 -26.43
N ALA A 482 -9.93 7.96 -26.98
CA ALA A 482 -9.00 7.19 -27.82
C ALA A 482 -8.34 6.04 -27.03
N LEU A 483 -8.00 6.23 -25.74
CA LEU A 483 -7.48 5.14 -24.91
C LEU A 483 -8.52 4.04 -24.66
N ALA A 484 -9.81 4.38 -24.57
CA ALA A 484 -10.88 3.41 -24.31
C ALA A 484 -11.17 2.50 -25.52
N ASP A 485 -11.04 3.03 -26.74
CA ASP A 485 -11.26 2.28 -27.97
C ASP A 485 -10.26 2.71 -29.06
N PRO A 486 -8.98 2.33 -28.94
CA PRO A 486 -7.94 2.86 -29.80
C PRO A 486 -7.87 2.18 -31.16
N THR A 487 -7.35 2.94 -32.11
CA THR A 487 -6.76 2.45 -33.37
C THR A 487 -5.23 2.49 -33.28
N PRO A 488 -4.49 1.78 -34.16
CA PRO A 488 -3.03 1.89 -34.20
C PRO A 488 -2.51 3.32 -34.41
N GLU A 489 -3.28 4.18 -35.09
CA GLU A 489 -2.90 5.57 -35.39
C GLU A 489 -2.95 6.48 -34.16
N ASP A 490 -3.63 6.08 -33.09
CA ASP A 490 -3.74 6.86 -31.86
C ASP A 490 -2.47 6.82 -30.99
N TRP A 491 -1.55 5.88 -31.24
CA TRP A 491 -0.39 5.65 -30.38
C TRP A 491 0.48 6.90 -30.15
N PRO A 492 0.93 7.65 -31.18
CA PRO A 492 1.77 8.83 -30.96
C PRO A 492 1.08 9.85 -30.04
N ARG A 493 -0.22 10.08 -30.25
CA ARG A 493 -1.01 11.02 -29.44
C ARG A 493 -1.15 10.56 -27.98
N LEU A 494 -1.42 9.26 -27.77
CA LEU A 494 -1.51 8.67 -26.42
C LEU A 494 -0.17 8.75 -25.69
N ARG A 495 0.90 8.29 -26.35
CA ARG A 495 2.28 8.34 -25.85
C ARG A 495 2.67 9.76 -25.46
N ASP A 496 2.49 10.71 -26.37
CA ASP A 496 2.92 12.09 -26.17
C ASP A 496 2.12 12.77 -25.05
N SER A 497 0.82 12.48 -24.91
CA SER A 497 0.01 12.99 -23.80
C SER A 497 0.44 12.44 -22.45
N ILE A 498 0.70 11.13 -22.34
CA ILE A 498 1.17 10.51 -21.08
C ILE A 498 2.56 11.03 -20.73
N ALA A 499 3.47 11.10 -21.72
CA ALA A 499 4.82 11.61 -21.54
C ALA A 499 4.84 13.07 -21.10
N ALA A 500 4.02 13.92 -21.72
CA ALA A 500 3.88 15.33 -21.31
C ALA A 500 3.30 15.45 -19.89
N GLY A 501 2.34 14.59 -19.53
CA GLY A 501 1.82 14.49 -18.17
C GLY A 501 2.91 14.15 -17.14
N ILE A 502 3.75 13.15 -17.43
CA ILE A 502 4.91 12.77 -16.59
C ILE A 502 5.89 13.93 -16.47
N LEU A 503 6.31 14.53 -17.58
CA LEU A 503 7.30 15.62 -17.57
C LEU A 503 6.78 16.86 -16.82
N ALA A 504 5.47 17.11 -16.86
CA ALA A 504 4.84 18.22 -16.16
C ALA A 504 4.84 18.07 -14.63
N THR A 505 5.16 16.90 -14.08
CA THR A 505 5.27 16.66 -12.62
C THR A 505 6.68 16.81 -12.06
N ALA A 506 7.70 16.97 -12.93
CA ALA A 506 9.09 17.02 -12.51
C ALA A 506 9.37 18.21 -11.57
N THR A 507 10.13 17.96 -10.50
CA THR A 507 10.53 18.94 -9.48
C THR A 507 12.05 18.96 -9.30
N PRO A 508 12.85 19.38 -10.29
CA PRO A 508 14.32 19.34 -10.22
C PRO A 508 14.91 20.25 -9.13
N GLN A 509 14.10 21.13 -8.52
CA GLN A 509 14.48 21.98 -7.40
C GLN A 509 14.44 21.26 -6.04
N ARG A 510 13.83 20.08 -5.96
CA ARG A 510 13.77 19.26 -4.74
C ARG A 510 14.97 18.33 -4.66
N ASP A 511 15.47 18.10 -3.45
CA ASP A 511 16.56 17.12 -3.21
C ASP A 511 16.03 15.73 -2.80
N ASP A 512 14.76 15.62 -2.40
CA ASP A 512 14.17 14.37 -1.87
C ASP A 512 13.53 13.48 -2.94
N ARG A 513 13.08 14.05 -4.07
CA ARG A 513 12.56 13.33 -5.24
C ARG A 513 12.53 14.23 -6.48
N LEU A 514 12.65 13.62 -7.66
CA LEU A 514 12.46 14.32 -8.94
C LEU A 514 11.02 14.25 -9.45
N PHE A 515 10.39 13.08 -9.35
CA PHE A 515 9.04 12.83 -9.81
C PHE A 515 8.20 12.31 -8.64
N PRO A 516 6.93 12.72 -8.50
CA PRO A 516 6.04 12.19 -7.47
C PRO A 516 5.59 10.76 -7.81
N GLY A 517 5.95 9.81 -6.97
CA GLY A 517 5.47 8.42 -7.02
C GLY A 517 4.58 8.03 -5.84
N ASP A 518 4.53 6.72 -5.62
CA ASP A 518 3.93 6.07 -4.47
C ASP A 518 4.53 6.53 -3.13
N VAL A 519 3.82 6.31 -2.02
CA VAL A 519 4.32 6.59 -0.67
C VAL A 519 5.61 5.82 -0.35
N ALA A 520 5.85 4.68 -1.02
CA ALA A 520 7.09 3.91 -0.91
C ALA A 520 8.35 4.72 -1.29
N GLN A 521 8.22 5.74 -2.15
CA GLN A 521 9.35 6.60 -2.56
C GLN A 521 10.04 7.27 -1.38
N PHE A 522 9.30 7.61 -0.32
CA PHE A 522 9.83 8.27 0.87
C PHE A 522 10.66 7.33 1.76
N ARG A 523 10.57 6.03 1.54
CA ARG A 523 11.45 5.02 2.18
C ARG A 523 12.69 4.74 1.35
N SER A 524 12.57 4.76 0.02
CA SER A 524 13.67 4.46 -0.89
C SER A 524 14.46 5.69 -1.37
N GLY A 525 14.08 6.90 -0.96
CA GLY A 525 14.76 8.14 -1.37
C GLY A 525 14.42 8.61 -2.78
N GLY A 526 13.39 8.04 -3.43
CA GLY A 526 12.87 8.51 -4.71
C GLY A 526 13.81 8.33 -5.92
N LEU A 527 14.81 7.45 -5.83
CA LEU A 527 15.83 7.28 -6.89
C LEU A 527 15.67 6.01 -7.74
N ASP A 528 15.09 4.96 -7.16
CA ASP A 528 15.09 3.60 -7.73
C ASP A 528 14.20 3.42 -8.98
N LEU A 529 14.15 2.19 -9.52
CA LEU A 529 13.35 1.86 -10.70
C LEU A 529 11.86 1.72 -10.38
N THR A 530 11.49 1.26 -9.20
CA THR A 530 10.09 1.00 -8.84
C THR A 530 9.27 2.25 -8.59
N HIS A 531 9.76 3.13 -7.71
CA HIS A 531 9.04 4.27 -7.15
C HIS A 531 9.81 5.58 -7.33
N GLY A 532 10.93 5.57 -8.06
CA GLY A 532 11.85 6.69 -8.17
C GLY A 532 12.15 7.17 -9.58
N ALA A 533 13.06 8.14 -9.65
CA ALA A 533 13.41 8.83 -10.88
C ALA A 533 13.96 7.89 -11.97
N ALA A 534 14.80 6.92 -11.61
CA ALA A 534 15.41 6.03 -12.60
C ALA A 534 14.35 5.22 -13.38
N GLY A 535 13.26 4.79 -12.73
CA GLY A 535 12.16 4.08 -13.39
C GLY A 535 11.40 4.94 -14.39
N VAL A 536 11.17 6.20 -14.05
CA VAL A 536 10.52 7.18 -14.94
C VAL A 536 11.39 7.46 -16.16
N LEU A 537 12.69 7.70 -15.96
CA LEU A 537 13.64 7.97 -17.04
C LEU A 537 13.79 6.76 -17.97
N LEU A 538 13.84 5.54 -17.41
CA LEU A 538 13.83 4.30 -18.18
C LEU A 538 12.58 4.21 -19.06
N SER A 539 11.40 4.49 -18.50
CA SER A 539 10.13 4.41 -19.23
C SER A 539 10.07 5.40 -20.39
N LEU A 540 10.42 6.67 -20.13
CA LEU A 540 10.47 7.72 -21.16
C LEU A 540 11.44 7.35 -22.29
N HIS A 541 12.67 6.95 -21.95
CA HIS A 541 13.68 6.55 -22.92
C HIS A 541 13.21 5.35 -23.77
N THR A 542 12.66 4.32 -23.13
CA THR A 542 12.17 3.10 -23.79
C THR A 542 11.00 3.38 -24.72
N ALA A 543 10.14 4.35 -24.37
CA ALA A 543 9.04 4.81 -25.22
C ALA A 543 9.48 5.76 -26.35
N GLY A 544 10.78 6.03 -26.50
CA GLY A 544 11.30 6.94 -27.53
C GLY A 544 11.02 8.41 -27.24
N VAL A 545 10.70 8.77 -26.00
CA VAL A 545 10.53 10.15 -25.56
C VAL A 545 11.91 10.71 -25.18
N PRO A 546 12.30 11.89 -25.69
CA PRO A 546 13.53 12.54 -25.28
C PRO A 546 13.57 12.78 -23.77
N VAL A 547 14.64 12.32 -23.11
CA VAL A 547 14.88 12.56 -21.69
C VAL A 547 15.60 13.90 -21.53
N ASP A 548 15.08 14.75 -20.65
CA ASP A 548 15.71 16.02 -20.31
C ASP A 548 17.08 15.79 -19.63
N PRO A 549 18.18 16.36 -20.15
CA PRO A 549 19.49 16.27 -19.49
C PRO A 549 19.51 16.75 -18.04
N GLU A 550 18.68 17.74 -17.67
CA GLU A 550 18.58 18.23 -16.28
C GLU A 550 18.07 17.14 -15.34
N HIS A 551 17.19 16.27 -15.80
CA HIS A 551 16.65 15.16 -15.02
C HIS A 551 17.70 14.07 -14.76
N VAL A 552 18.57 13.81 -15.74
CA VAL A 552 19.68 12.87 -15.58
C VAL A 552 20.73 13.43 -14.63
N GLU A 553 21.08 14.71 -14.79
CA GLU A 553 21.99 15.41 -13.89
C GLU A 553 21.45 15.44 -12.46
N TRP A 554 20.14 15.61 -12.27
CA TRP A 554 19.52 15.50 -10.96
C TRP A 554 19.78 14.13 -10.32
N LEU A 555 19.58 13.03 -11.07
CA LEU A 555 19.83 11.67 -10.58
C LEU A 555 21.30 11.46 -10.23
N LEU A 556 22.23 11.94 -11.08
CA LEU A 556 23.68 11.87 -10.84
C LEU A 556 24.10 12.63 -9.57
N ARG A 557 23.49 13.77 -9.25
CA ARG A 557 23.74 14.50 -8.00
C ARG A 557 23.13 13.80 -6.78
N ALA A 558 21.99 13.16 -6.94
CA ALA A 558 21.25 12.54 -5.85
C ALA A 558 21.87 11.20 -5.40
N VAL A 559 22.34 10.38 -6.35
CA VAL A 559 22.87 9.04 -6.04
C VAL A 559 24.00 9.07 -5.00
N PRO A 560 25.07 9.90 -5.12
CA PRO A 560 26.13 9.97 -4.11
C PRO A 560 25.65 10.40 -2.72
N ARG A 561 24.56 11.17 -2.64
CA ARG A 561 23.96 11.64 -1.37
C ARG A 561 23.03 10.61 -0.72
N TRP A 562 22.67 9.55 -1.44
CA TRP A 562 21.82 8.50 -0.91
C TRP A 562 22.59 7.69 0.15
N GLU A 563 22.45 8.05 1.43
CA GLU A 563 23.29 7.53 2.51
C GLU A 563 23.22 6.00 2.67
N ARG A 564 22.05 5.41 2.42
CA ARG A 564 21.78 3.98 2.62
C ARG A 564 21.02 3.43 1.42
N PRO A 565 21.71 3.25 0.29
CA PRO A 565 21.06 2.81 -0.91
C PRO A 565 20.70 1.33 -0.83
N GLY A 566 19.56 0.95 -1.39
CA GLY A 566 19.31 -0.44 -1.74
C GLY A 566 20.32 -0.90 -2.79
N THR A 567 20.65 -2.19 -2.82
CA THR A 567 21.55 -2.75 -3.83
C THR A 567 20.81 -3.44 -4.97
N GLY A 568 19.54 -3.82 -4.79
CA GLY A 568 18.76 -4.57 -5.77
C GLY A 568 18.59 -3.91 -7.14
N PHE A 569 18.08 -4.69 -8.10
CA PHE A 569 17.86 -4.20 -9.45
C PHE A 569 16.69 -3.21 -9.53
N PHE A 570 15.55 -3.51 -8.89
CA PHE A 570 14.39 -2.64 -8.99
C PHE A 570 14.32 -1.57 -7.90
N ASN A 571 14.88 -1.82 -6.73
CA ASN A 571 14.83 -0.91 -5.59
C ASN A 571 16.21 -0.34 -5.17
N GLY A 572 17.22 -0.40 -6.05
CA GLY A 572 18.59 -0.12 -5.66
C GLY A 572 19.56 0.30 -6.77
N LEU A 573 20.84 0.37 -6.40
CA LEU A 573 21.94 0.88 -7.24
C LEU A 573 22.14 0.09 -8.53
N HIS A 574 21.92 -1.23 -8.55
CA HIS A 574 22.11 -2.01 -9.77
C HIS A 574 21.19 -1.53 -10.89
N GLY A 575 19.92 -1.24 -10.60
CA GLY A 575 19.02 -0.68 -11.62
C GLY A 575 19.40 0.72 -12.04
N ILE A 576 19.83 1.57 -11.10
CA ILE A 576 20.28 2.92 -11.43
C ILE A 576 21.48 2.88 -12.39
N ALA A 577 22.45 2.00 -12.13
CA ALA A 577 23.58 1.78 -13.04
C ALA A 577 23.10 1.35 -14.44
N TYR A 578 22.14 0.42 -14.52
CA TYR A 578 21.55 -0.02 -15.79
C TYR A 578 20.93 1.15 -16.57
N VAL A 579 20.13 2.00 -15.90
CA VAL A 579 19.46 3.14 -16.51
C VAL A 579 20.49 4.18 -17.00
N LEU A 580 21.47 4.55 -16.17
CA LEU A 580 22.52 5.50 -16.56
C LEU A 580 23.32 5.00 -17.78
N TYR A 581 23.62 3.69 -17.83
CA TYR A 581 24.29 3.10 -18.98
C TYR A 581 23.45 3.22 -20.25
N GLY A 582 22.15 2.89 -20.18
CA GLY A 582 21.21 3.01 -21.29
C GLY A 582 21.03 4.45 -21.79
N LEU A 583 21.12 5.43 -20.89
CA LEU A 583 21.07 6.86 -21.22
C LEU A 583 22.40 7.41 -21.77
N GLY A 584 23.46 6.59 -21.84
CA GLY A 584 24.76 6.97 -22.40
C GLY A 584 25.79 7.49 -21.39
N HIS A 585 25.47 7.49 -20.09
CA HIS A 585 26.35 7.92 -18.99
C HIS A 585 27.22 6.76 -18.48
N ARG A 586 28.11 6.27 -19.34
CA ARG A 586 28.84 5.00 -19.11
C ARG A 586 29.76 5.02 -17.89
N GLU A 587 30.57 6.07 -17.73
CA GLU A 587 31.51 6.18 -16.61
C GLU A 587 30.77 6.28 -15.27
N ASP A 588 29.72 7.10 -15.21
CA ASP A 588 28.87 7.23 -14.03
C ASP A 588 28.17 5.90 -13.70
N ALA A 589 27.65 5.20 -14.71
CA ALA A 589 27.02 3.90 -14.53
C ALA A 589 27.97 2.86 -13.91
N LEU A 590 29.23 2.82 -14.36
CA LEU A 590 30.25 1.93 -13.78
C LEU A 590 30.61 2.34 -12.35
N SER A 591 30.71 3.64 -12.07
CA SER A 591 30.92 4.12 -10.70
C SER A 591 29.78 3.73 -9.74
N VAL A 592 28.53 3.80 -10.22
CA VAL A 592 27.36 3.35 -9.46
C VAL A 592 27.36 1.83 -9.28
N LEU A 593 27.79 1.07 -10.30
CA LEU A 593 27.94 -0.39 -10.22
C LEU A 593 29.00 -0.80 -9.19
N ASP A 594 30.17 -0.16 -9.19
CA ASP A 594 31.24 -0.40 -8.21
C ASP A 594 30.76 -0.11 -6.78
N ARG A 595 29.96 0.94 -6.62
CA ARG A 595 29.34 1.23 -5.33
C ARG A 595 28.31 0.17 -4.94
N ALA A 596 27.55 -0.37 -5.90
CA ALA A 596 26.58 -1.43 -5.65
C ALA A 596 27.27 -2.70 -5.13
N THR A 597 28.36 -3.13 -5.77
CA THR A 597 29.11 -4.33 -5.40
C THR A 597 29.91 -4.15 -4.09
N ALA A 598 30.36 -2.93 -3.79
CA ALA A 598 30.98 -2.60 -2.51
C ALA A 598 29.98 -2.52 -1.33
N THR A 599 28.69 -2.36 -1.62
CA THR A 599 27.64 -2.28 -0.59
C THR A 599 27.17 -3.69 -0.21
N PRO A 600 27.06 -4.03 1.09
CA PRO A 600 26.58 -5.34 1.50
C PRO A 600 25.22 -5.70 0.85
N PRO A 601 25.08 -6.89 0.24
CA PRO A 601 23.83 -7.28 -0.40
C PRO A 601 22.73 -7.50 0.63
N ALA A 602 21.47 -7.25 0.23
CA ALA A 602 20.32 -7.64 1.03
C ALA A 602 20.25 -9.18 1.12
N PRO A 603 19.78 -9.75 2.24
CA PRO A 603 19.67 -11.21 2.41
C PRO A 603 18.43 -11.78 1.72
N THR A 604 18.08 -11.25 0.55
CA THR A 604 16.92 -11.64 -0.27
C THR A 604 17.40 -12.22 -1.60
N HIS A 605 16.59 -13.07 -2.22
CA HIS A 605 17.00 -13.84 -3.41
C HIS A 605 16.33 -13.35 -4.70
N GLY A 606 15.14 -12.73 -4.61
CA GLY A 606 14.32 -12.34 -5.74
C GLY A 606 14.90 -11.24 -6.64
N LEU A 607 14.10 -10.84 -7.64
CA LEU A 607 14.50 -9.87 -8.66
C LEU A 607 14.52 -8.43 -8.14
N ASN A 608 13.68 -8.09 -7.16
CA ASN A 608 13.48 -6.71 -6.73
C ASN A 608 14.68 -6.16 -5.96
N SER A 609 14.91 -6.71 -4.76
CA SER A 609 15.97 -6.35 -3.82
C SER A 609 17.09 -7.39 -3.77
N GLY A 610 16.88 -8.55 -4.37
CA GLY A 610 17.65 -9.75 -4.10
C GLY A 610 18.77 -10.03 -5.09
N ALA A 611 19.49 -11.10 -4.77
CA ALA A 611 20.69 -11.51 -5.49
C ALA A 611 20.44 -11.81 -6.98
N ALA A 612 19.27 -12.34 -7.36
CA ALA A 612 18.96 -12.61 -8.76
C ALA A 612 18.95 -11.34 -9.63
N GLY A 613 18.38 -10.24 -9.12
CA GLY A 613 18.39 -8.96 -9.83
C GLY A 613 19.80 -8.37 -9.97
N ALA A 614 20.60 -8.46 -8.90
CA ALA A 614 22.01 -8.07 -8.95
C ALA A 614 22.79 -8.89 -9.99
N GLY A 615 22.64 -10.21 -9.97
CA GLY A 615 23.28 -11.14 -10.88
C GLY A 615 22.92 -10.90 -12.35
N LEU A 616 21.64 -10.64 -12.66
CA LEU A 616 21.20 -10.30 -14.01
C LEU A 616 21.88 -9.03 -14.54
N ASN A 617 21.97 -8.01 -13.69
CA ASN A 617 22.61 -6.78 -14.09
C ASN A 617 24.13 -6.94 -14.26
N LEU A 618 24.79 -7.72 -13.39
CA LEU A 618 26.20 -8.04 -13.55
C LEU A 618 26.46 -8.83 -14.84
N LEU A 619 25.61 -9.80 -15.21
CA LEU A 619 25.69 -10.49 -16.50
C LEU A 619 25.58 -9.51 -17.68
N HIS A 620 24.66 -8.55 -17.59
CA HIS A 620 24.53 -7.50 -18.61
C HIS A 620 25.82 -6.68 -18.72
N PHE A 621 26.34 -6.17 -17.60
CA PHE A 621 27.57 -5.38 -17.59
C PHE A 621 28.77 -6.17 -18.11
N ALA A 622 28.94 -7.43 -17.69
CA ALA A 622 29.97 -8.31 -18.21
C ALA A 622 29.92 -8.45 -19.74
N THR A 623 28.72 -8.51 -20.31
CA THR A 623 28.53 -8.61 -21.77
C THR A 623 28.90 -7.30 -22.47
N VAL A 624 28.46 -6.15 -21.95
CA VAL A 624 28.67 -4.85 -22.63
C VAL A 624 30.06 -4.25 -22.39
N THR A 625 30.76 -4.65 -21.33
CA THR A 625 32.14 -4.22 -21.05
C THR A 625 33.19 -5.25 -21.50
N GLY A 626 32.82 -6.53 -21.60
CA GLY A 626 33.76 -7.63 -21.81
C GLY A 626 34.60 -7.96 -20.57
N ASP A 627 34.23 -7.48 -19.39
CA ASP A 627 34.99 -7.67 -18.15
C ASP A 627 34.72 -9.05 -17.53
N SER A 628 35.75 -9.90 -17.53
CA SER A 628 35.71 -11.25 -16.94
C SER A 628 35.53 -11.26 -15.42
N ALA A 629 35.93 -10.20 -14.71
CA ALA A 629 35.77 -10.12 -13.26
C ALA A 629 34.29 -9.92 -12.89
N ILE A 630 33.59 -9.04 -13.61
CA ILE A 630 32.14 -8.84 -13.46
C ILE A 630 31.39 -10.14 -13.77
N LEU A 631 31.80 -10.86 -14.82
CA LEU A 631 31.23 -12.17 -15.15
C LEU A 631 31.43 -13.18 -14.01
N ALA A 632 32.63 -13.26 -13.43
CA ALA A 632 32.93 -14.16 -12.33
C ALA A 632 32.08 -13.82 -11.08
N GLU A 633 31.83 -12.55 -10.80
CA GLU A 633 30.96 -12.13 -9.71
C GLU A 633 29.50 -12.57 -9.94
N ALA A 634 28.99 -12.38 -11.17
CA ALA A 634 27.65 -12.86 -11.55
C ALA A 634 27.52 -14.37 -11.39
N MET A 635 28.52 -15.15 -11.85
CA MET A 635 28.53 -16.61 -11.68
C MET A 635 28.63 -17.02 -10.20
N GLY A 636 29.40 -16.29 -9.39
CA GLY A 636 29.44 -16.53 -7.95
C GLY A 636 28.08 -16.31 -7.25
N ILE A 637 27.25 -15.39 -7.75
CA ILE A 637 25.85 -15.27 -7.31
C ILE A 637 25.03 -16.49 -7.75
N ALA A 638 25.20 -16.92 -9.01
CA ALA A 638 24.49 -18.08 -9.56
C ALA A 638 24.77 -19.35 -8.75
N ASP A 639 26.03 -19.58 -8.36
CA ASP A 639 26.42 -20.74 -7.53
C ASP A 639 25.74 -20.74 -6.16
N ARG A 640 25.69 -19.59 -5.47
CA ARG A 640 25.00 -19.47 -4.18
C ARG A 640 23.50 -19.72 -4.29
N LEU A 641 22.87 -19.16 -5.33
CA LEU A 641 21.45 -19.39 -5.58
C LEU A 641 21.18 -20.84 -5.98
N ALA A 642 22.09 -21.48 -6.73
CA ALA A 642 21.97 -22.89 -7.09
C ALA A 642 22.03 -23.80 -5.86
N GLU A 643 22.94 -23.52 -4.91
CA GLU A 643 23.01 -24.25 -3.64
C GLU A 643 21.73 -24.09 -2.82
N TRP A 644 21.23 -22.86 -2.71
CA TRP A 644 19.96 -22.58 -2.03
C TRP A 644 18.77 -23.33 -2.65
N VAL A 645 18.63 -23.30 -3.99
CA VAL A 645 17.56 -24.02 -4.69
C VAL A 645 17.69 -25.54 -4.52
N ARG A 646 18.90 -26.09 -4.61
CA ARG A 646 19.15 -27.53 -4.42
C ARG A 646 18.88 -28.01 -2.99
N SER A 647 18.95 -27.11 -2.00
CA SER A 647 18.65 -27.46 -0.60
C SER A 647 17.19 -27.82 -0.36
N GLY A 648 16.28 -27.51 -1.31
CA GLY A 648 14.85 -27.71 -1.17
C GLY A 648 14.14 -26.66 -0.31
N ASN A 649 14.88 -25.66 0.20
CA ASN A 649 14.36 -24.57 1.02
C ASN A 649 14.01 -23.31 0.20
N ALA A 650 13.98 -23.41 -1.13
CA ALA A 650 13.63 -22.29 -1.97
C ALA A 650 12.19 -21.85 -1.72
N ALA A 651 12.04 -20.59 -1.33
CA ALA A 651 10.75 -19.97 -1.02
C ALA A 651 10.79 -18.49 -1.39
N PRO A 652 9.63 -17.85 -1.62
CA PRO A 652 9.56 -16.41 -1.84
C PRO A 652 10.15 -15.63 -0.66
N ASP A 653 10.67 -14.42 -0.94
CA ASP A 653 11.33 -13.56 0.06
C ASP A 653 10.40 -13.17 1.23
N ARG A 654 9.08 -13.20 1.01
CA ARG A 654 8.05 -13.03 2.04
C ARG A 654 6.89 -14.01 1.83
N PRO A 655 6.15 -14.39 2.89
CA PRO A 655 4.96 -15.22 2.74
C PRO A 655 3.98 -14.62 1.72
N SER A 656 3.50 -15.44 0.78
CA SER A 656 2.61 -15.03 -0.31
C SER A 656 3.20 -14.07 -1.37
N ALA A 657 4.53 -13.92 -1.40
CA ALA A 657 5.22 -13.06 -2.38
C ALA A 657 5.68 -13.81 -3.65
N ALA A 658 5.12 -15.00 -3.92
CA ALA A 658 5.43 -15.78 -5.13
C ALA A 658 5.10 -14.96 -6.40
N GLY A 659 5.97 -15.02 -7.40
CA GLY A 659 5.91 -14.12 -8.55
C GLY A 659 7.28 -13.61 -9.00
N LEU A 660 7.27 -12.61 -9.89
CA LEU A 660 8.48 -12.14 -10.56
C LEU A 660 9.43 -11.38 -9.63
N LEU A 661 8.91 -10.44 -8.83
CA LEU A 661 9.74 -9.48 -8.09
C LEU A 661 10.36 -10.07 -6.83
N HIS A 662 9.58 -10.85 -6.08
CA HIS A 662 9.94 -11.34 -4.76
C HIS A 662 9.92 -12.87 -4.66
N GLY A 663 9.46 -13.55 -5.71
CA GLY A 663 9.37 -15.00 -5.77
C GLY A 663 10.63 -15.64 -6.35
N VAL A 664 10.65 -16.96 -6.27
CA VAL A 664 11.72 -17.81 -6.81
C VAL A 664 11.71 -17.77 -8.35
N SER A 665 10.61 -17.33 -8.98
CA SER A 665 10.56 -17.10 -10.44
C SER A 665 11.56 -16.03 -10.89
N GLY A 666 11.86 -15.02 -10.07
CA GLY A 666 12.93 -14.05 -10.36
C GLY A 666 14.33 -14.72 -10.38
N VAL A 667 14.55 -15.71 -9.52
CA VAL A 667 15.77 -16.54 -9.51
C VAL A 667 15.81 -17.46 -10.75
N ALA A 668 14.68 -18.06 -11.12
CA ALA A 668 14.59 -18.86 -12.34
C ALA A 668 14.96 -18.03 -13.57
N LEU A 669 14.44 -16.79 -13.68
CA LEU A 669 14.79 -15.87 -14.76
C LEU A 669 16.31 -15.65 -14.84
N PHE A 670 16.97 -15.41 -13.72
CA PHE A 670 18.42 -15.28 -13.68
C PHE A 670 19.14 -16.53 -14.21
N PHE A 671 18.72 -17.73 -13.81
CA PHE A 671 19.29 -18.96 -14.35
C PHE A 671 19.08 -19.13 -15.85
N LEU A 672 17.93 -18.73 -16.41
CA LEU A 672 17.73 -18.74 -17.86
C LEU A 672 18.76 -17.85 -18.58
N HIS A 673 19.09 -16.70 -18.01
CA HIS A 673 20.13 -15.81 -18.56
C HIS A 673 21.54 -16.37 -18.36
N CYS A 674 21.84 -17.05 -17.24
CA CYS A 674 23.09 -17.80 -17.07
C CYS A 674 23.23 -18.88 -18.13
N HIS A 675 22.17 -19.65 -18.42
CA HIS A 675 22.16 -20.64 -19.49
C HIS A 675 22.46 -19.99 -20.84
N ARG A 676 21.77 -18.89 -21.19
CA ARG A 676 22.02 -18.16 -22.46
C ARG A 676 23.47 -17.68 -22.58
N ALA A 677 24.09 -17.27 -21.47
CA ALA A 677 25.46 -16.78 -21.45
C ALA A 677 26.53 -17.90 -21.50
N THR A 678 26.21 -19.10 -21.01
CA THR A 678 27.21 -20.19 -20.79
C THR A 678 26.95 -21.45 -21.60
N ALA A 679 25.74 -21.63 -22.13
CA ALA A 679 25.20 -22.88 -22.68
C ALA A 679 25.24 -24.07 -21.70
N ASP A 680 25.24 -23.83 -20.38
CA ASP A 680 25.16 -24.89 -19.37
C ASP A 680 23.69 -25.24 -19.07
N ASP A 681 23.29 -26.46 -19.41
CA ASP A 681 21.93 -26.99 -19.19
C ASP A 681 21.58 -27.19 -17.70
N THR A 682 22.59 -27.24 -16.82
CA THR A 682 22.37 -27.31 -15.36
C THR A 682 21.52 -26.13 -14.87
N PHE A 683 21.67 -24.96 -15.48
CA PHE A 683 20.85 -23.80 -15.15
C PHE A 683 19.38 -23.96 -15.58
N LEU A 684 19.08 -24.74 -16.63
CA LEU A 684 17.70 -25.06 -16.99
C LEU A 684 17.04 -25.98 -15.95
N ASP A 685 17.78 -26.94 -15.40
CA ASP A 685 17.29 -27.79 -14.30
C ASP A 685 17.00 -26.97 -13.03
N LEU A 686 17.89 -26.04 -12.71
CA LEU A 686 17.72 -25.12 -11.59
C LEU A 686 16.52 -24.18 -11.81
N ALA A 687 16.37 -23.61 -13.01
CA ALA A 687 15.23 -22.76 -13.36
C ALA A 687 13.90 -23.51 -13.22
N ALA A 688 13.83 -24.76 -13.70
CA ALA A 688 12.63 -25.58 -13.58
C ALA A 688 12.29 -25.93 -12.12
N THR A 689 13.31 -26.12 -11.28
CA THR A 689 13.13 -26.36 -9.83
C THR A 689 12.61 -25.10 -9.14
N ALA A 690 13.20 -23.94 -9.46
CA ALA A 690 12.79 -22.63 -8.95
C ALA A 690 11.34 -22.27 -9.33
N LEU A 691 10.94 -22.50 -10.59
CA LEU A 691 9.57 -22.30 -11.05
C LEU A 691 8.57 -23.18 -10.29
N ARG A 692 8.90 -24.46 -10.06
CA ARG A 692 8.05 -25.38 -9.28
C ARG A 692 7.91 -24.95 -7.82
N ALA A 693 8.94 -24.32 -7.24
CA ALA A 693 8.86 -23.80 -5.87
C ALA A 693 7.81 -22.67 -5.75
N ASP A 694 7.80 -21.72 -6.69
CA ASP A 694 6.76 -20.66 -6.72
C ASP A 694 5.37 -21.24 -7.02
N LEU A 695 5.27 -22.22 -7.92
CA LEU A 695 4.01 -22.88 -8.25
C LEU A 695 3.40 -23.67 -7.09
N ALA A 696 4.20 -24.10 -6.10
CA ALA A 696 3.70 -24.73 -4.88
C ALA A 696 2.83 -23.78 -4.03
N HIS A 697 2.93 -22.46 -4.25
CA HIS A 697 2.09 -21.45 -3.62
C HIS A 697 0.81 -21.13 -4.42
N CYS A 698 0.59 -21.81 -5.54
CA CYS A 698 -0.57 -21.60 -6.38
C CYS A 698 -1.71 -22.59 -6.07
N VAL A 699 -2.94 -22.13 -6.27
CA VAL A 699 -4.17 -22.93 -6.22
C VAL A 699 -4.92 -22.84 -7.55
N ALA A 700 -5.71 -23.87 -7.84
CA ALA A 700 -6.64 -23.82 -8.96
C ALA A 700 -7.71 -22.75 -8.70
N GLY A 701 -7.94 -21.89 -9.67
CA GLY A 701 -9.00 -20.88 -9.63
C GLY A 701 -10.19 -21.26 -10.54
N PRO A 702 -11.19 -20.39 -10.62
CA PRO A 702 -12.31 -20.55 -11.55
C PRO A 702 -11.82 -20.75 -12.99
N ARG A 703 -12.56 -21.52 -13.78
CA ARG A 703 -12.33 -21.68 -15.23
C ARG A 703 -10.93 -22.17 -15.61
N ASP A 704 -10.44 -23.13 -14.82
CA ASP A 704 -9.14 -23.77 -15.06
C ASP A 704 -8.01 -22.73 -15.12
N THR A 705 -8.06 -21.74 -14.23
CA THR A 705 -6.97 -20.81 -13.95
C THR A 705 -6.05 -21.33 -12.86
N VAL A 706 -4.86 -20.77 -12.76
CA VAL A 706 -3.93 -21.00 -11.65
C VAL A 706 -3.61 -19.66 -11.00
N ASN A 707 -3.63 -19.59 -9.68
CA ASN A 707 -3.52 -18.32 -8.95
C ASN A 707 -2.64 -18.46 -7.73
N VAL A 708 -1.72 -17.53 -7.51
CA VAL A 708 -1.02 -17.41 -6.22
C VAL A 708 -2.04 -17.07 -5.13
N LEU A 709 -2.02 -17.80 -4.02
CA LEU A 709 -2.94 -17.60 -2.90
C LEU A 709 -2.29 -16.75 -1.80
N GLU A 710 -2.92 -15.63 -1.45
CA GLU A 710 -2.56 -14.79 -0.31
C GLU A 710 -3.72 -14.71 0.68
N GLY A 711 -3.68 -15.54 1.71
CA GLY A 711 -4.79 -15.69 2.66
C GLY A 711 -6.05 -16.22 1.95
N HIS A 712 -6.98 -15.33 1.60
CA HIS A 712 -8.19 -15.64 0.83
C HIS A 712 -8.20 -14.99 -0.56
N ARG A 713 -7.14 -14.26 -0.93
CA ARG A 713 -7.05 -13.51 -2.19
C ARG A 713 -6.29 -14.32 -3.23
N LEU A 714 -6.77 -14.26 -4.47
CA LEU A 714 -6.07 -14.76 -5.64
C LEU A 714 -5.29 -13.60 -6.27
N LEU A 715 -3.99 -13.77 -6.49
CA LEU A 715 -3.11 -12.72 -6.99
C LEU A 715 -2.73 -12.98 -8.46
N PRO A 716 -3.33 -12.26 -9.43
CA PRO A 716 -3.03 -12.45 -10.84
C PRO A 716 -1.82 -11.63 -11.32
N TYR A 717 -1.21 -10.78 -10.48
CA TYR A 717 -0.36 -9.68 -10.93
C TYR A 717 1.08 -10.06 -11.35
N ILE A 718 1.73 -9.14 -12.08
CA ILE A 718 3.13 -9.32 -12.56
C ILE A 718 4.11 -9.30 -11.38
N GLY A 719 3.98 -8.32 -10.48
CA GLY A 719 4.96 -8.14 -9.41
C GLY A 719 4.96 -9.31 -8.43
N VAL A 720 3.79 -9.55 -7.85
CA VAL A 720 3.47 -10.68 -6.98
C VAL A 720 2.20 -11.32 -7.51
N GLY A 721 2.29 -12.57 -7.97
CA GLY A 721 1.18 -13.26 -8.60
C GLY A 721 1.55 -14.08 -9.82
N THR A 722 0.51 -14.69 -10.39
CA THR A 722 0.64 -15.67 -11.47
C THR A 722 1.18 -15.09 -12.77
N ALA A 723 0.80 -13.86 -13.16
CA ALA A 723 1.32 -13.26 -14.39
C ALA A 723 2.85 -13.12 -14.36
N GLY A 724 3.43 -12.83 -13.20
CA GLY A 724 4.87 -12.77 -13.02
C GLY A 724 5.57 -14.11 -13.22
N ILE A 725 4.96 -15.19 -12.70
CA ILE A 725 5.44 -16.57 -12.90
C ILE A 725 5.36 -16.94 -14.39
N ASP A 726 4.25 -16.59 -15.04
CA ASP A 726 3.98 -16.92 -16.46
C ASP A 726 5.00 -16.33 -17.42
N LEU A 727 5.40 -15.06 -17.19
CA LEU A 727 6.45 -14.39 -17.98
C LEU A 727 7.79 -15.13 -17.97
N VAL A 728 8.10 -15.86 -16.89
CA VAL A 728 9.32 -16.66 -16.76
C VAL A 728 9.11 -18.08 -17.27
N LEU A 729 7.96 -18.70 -16.97
CA LEU A 729 7.58 -20.02 -17.49
C LEU A 729 7.71 -20.07 -19.01
N ARG A 730 7.22 -19.03 -19.68
CA ARG A 730 7.25 -18.96 -21.14
C ARG A 730 8.67 -18.92 -21.72
N GLN A 731 9.54 -18.08 -21.16
CA GLN A 731 10.95 -18.04 -21.55
C GLN A 731 11.66 -19.38 -21.33
N PHE A 732 11.28 -20.10 -20.26
CA PHE A 732 11.79 -21.43 -20.00
C PHE A 732 11.30 -22.43 -21.06
N LEU A 733 10.01 -22.41 -21.40
CA LEU A 733 9.40 -23.32 -22.38
C LEU A 733 9.93 -23.11 -23.81
N ASP A 734 10.39 -21.90 -24.15
CA ASP A 734 11.08 -21.62 -25.40
C ASP A 734 12.45 -22.32 -25.50
N LEU A 735 13.10 -22.56 -24.35
CA LEU A 735 14.42 -23.20 -24.26
C LEU A 735 14.30 -24.71 -24.05
N ARG A 736 13.28 -25.17 -23.30
CA ARG A 736 13.11 -26.57 -22.94
C ARG A 736 11.65 -26.98 -22.86
N ARG A 737 11.29 -28.06 -23.55
CA ARG A 737 9.98 -28.68 -23.41
C ARG A 737 9.81 -29.31 -22.03
N ASP A 738 8.70 -28.99 -21.37
CA ASP A 738 8.25 -29.58 -20.10
C ASP A 738 6.72 -29.62 -20.12
N ASP A 739 6.14 -30.81 -20.25
CA ASP A 739 4.70 -30.96 -20.47
C ASP A 739 3.87 -30.50 -19.25
N ASP A 740 4.39 -30.68 -18.02
CA ASP A 740 3.70 -30.23 -16.80
C ASP A 740 3.67 -28.70 -16.72
N LEU A 741 4.81 -28.06 -16.98
CA LEU A 741 4.90 -26.59 -16.97
C LEU A 741 4.14 -25.96 -18.14
N ALA A 742 4.03 -26.64 -19.29
CA ALA A 742 3.19 -26.20 -20.40
C ALA A 742 1.70 -26.19 -20.05
N VAL A 743 1.21 -27.17 -19.29
CA VAL A 743 -0.18 -27.17 -18.78
C VAL A 743 -0.40 -25.99 -17.82
N VAL A 744 0.57 -25.72 -16.95
CA VAL A 744 0.48 -24.59 -16.02
C VAL A 744 0.50 -23.25 -16.76
N HIS A 745 1.35 -23.11 -17.77
CA HIS A 745 1.40 -21.92 -18.64
C HIS A 745 0.04 -21.61 -19.27
N GLU A 746 -0.64 -22.62 -19.83
CA GLU A 746 -1.98 -22.41 -20.43
C GLU A 746 -3.00 -21.92 -19.39
N ARG A 747 -2.94 -22.44 -18.15
CA ARG A 747 -3.81 -21.99 -17.05
C ARG A 747 -3.46 -20.57 -16.58
N ALA A 748 -2.18 -20.25 -16.54
CA ALA A 748 -1.68 -18.94 -16.12
C ALA A 748 -2.02 -17.85 -17.15
N ARG A 749 -1.92 -18.17 -18.44
CA ARG A 749 -2.38 -17.32 -19.54
C ARG A 749 -3.84 -16.91 -19.37
N ARG A 750 -4.72 -17.83 -18.94
CA ARG A 750 -6.13 -17.52 -18.67
C ARG A 750 -6.30 -16.59 -17.48
N THR A 751 -5.48 -16.73 -16.43
CA THR A 751 -5.48 -15.81 -15.29
C THR A 751 -5.25 -14.36 -15.73
N CYS A 752 -4.33 -14.15 -16.69
CA CYS A 752 -4.01 -12.82 -17.23
C CYS A 752 -5.13 -12.19 -18.08
N ARG A 753 -6.22 -12.92 -18.36
CA ARG A 753 -7.38 -12.46 -19.14
C ARG A 753 -8.55 -12.01 -18.24
N ALA A 754 -8.40 -12.08 -16.91
CA ALA A 754 -9.41 -11.61 -15.98
C ALA A 754 -9.57 -10.08 -16.06
N GLU A 755 -10.80 -9.59 -16.11
CA GLU A 755 -11.08 -8.16 -16.30
C GLU A 755 -10.92 -7.35 -15.01
N SER A 756 -10.86 -7.99 -13.84
CA SER A 756 -10.80 -7.30 -12.55
C SER A 756 -9.39 -6.89 -12.14
N ALA A 757 -9.16 -5.59 -11.97
CA ALA A 757 -8.12 -5.03 -11.12
C ALA A 757 -8.65 -3.72 -10.51
N ILE A 758 -8.12 -3.31 -9.36
CA ILE A 758 -8.52 -2.06 -8.71
C ILE A 758 -7.59 -0.91 -9.11
N PHE A 759 -6.32 -1.21 -9.37
CA PHE A 759 -5.29 -0.20 -9.61
C PHE A 759 -4.87 -0.18 -11.09
N PRO A 760 -4.38 0.97 -11.60
CA PRO A 760 -3.94 1.08 -12.99
C PRO A 760 -2.48 0.61 -13.21
N GLY A 761 -1.69 0.44 -12.14
CA GLY A 761 -0.24 0.24 -12.19
C GLY A 761 0.24 -1.02 -12.92
N LEU A 762 1.55 -1.06 -13.16
CA LEU A 762 2.23 -2.14 -13.88
C LEU A 762 2.36 -3.41 -13.04
N PHE A 763 2.81 -3.30 -11.79
CA PHE A 763 3.11 -4.50 -10.99
C PHE A 763 1.90 -5.08 -10.26
N THR A 764 0.89 -4.26 -9.95
CA THR A 764 -0.29 -4.61 -9.13
C THR A 764 -1.61 -4.12 -9.74
N GLY A 765 -1.69 -4.01 -11.07
CA GLY A 765 -2.85 -3.38 -11.73
C GLY A 765 -3.07 -3.72 -13.20
N HIS A 766 -3.97 -2.94 -13.83
CA HIS A 766 -4.42 -3.12 -15.20
C HIS A 766 -3.31 -3.01 -16.24
N ALA A 767 -2.30 -2.15 -16.05
CA ALA A 767 -1.20 -2.02 -17.02
C ALA A 767 -0.40 -3.33 -17.12
N GLY A 768 -0.15 -4.01 -16.00
CA GLY A 768 0.49 -5.33 -16.03
C GLY A 768 -0.34 -6.38 -16.74
N GLN A 769 -1.63 -6.49 -16.37
CA GLN A 769 -2.53 -7.45 -17.00
C GLN A 769 -2.68 -7.19 -18.51
N LEU A 770 -2.78 -5.92 -18.90
CA LEU A 770 -2.78 -5.49 -20.30
C LEU A 770 -1.55 -6.01 -21.05
N ALA A 771 -0.36 -5.80 -20.49
CA ALA A 771 0.88 -6.24 -21.11
C ALA A 771 0.94 -7.77 -21.23
N CYS A 772 0.55 -8.52 -20.19
CA CYS A 772 0.51 -9.98 -20.24
C CYS A 772 -0.52 -10.51 -21.26
N ALA A 773 -1.72 -9.92 -21.32
CA ALA A 773 -2.73 -10.26 -22.32
C ALA A 773 -2.24 -9.98 -23.75
N ALA A 774 -1.52 -8.87 -23.96
CA ALA A 774 -0.95 -8.52 -25.26
C ALA A 774 0.16 -9.50 -25.68
N LEU A 775 1.06 -9.87 -24.75
CA LEU A 775 2.14 -10.83 -25.01
C LEU A 775 1.62 -12.23 -25.35
N THR A 776 0.44 -12.60 -24.86
CA THR A 776 -0.20 -13.91 -25.05
C THR A 776 -1.31 -13.90 -26.12
N SER A 777 -1.47 -12.78 -26.83
CA SER A 777 -2.41 -12.66 -27.93
C SER A 777 -1.96 -13.50 -29.14
N GLN A 778 -2.88 -14.24 -29.74
CA GLN A 778 -2.63 -15.09 -30.93
C GLN A 778 -2.58 -14.30 -32.26
N GLY A 779 -2.75 -12.97 -32.19
CA GLY A 779 -2.77 -12.05 -33.32
C GLY A 779 -2.39 -10.63 -32.86
N PRO A 780 -2.66 -9.59 -33.66
CA PRO A 780 -2.40 -8.21 -33.27
C PRO A 780 -3.06 -7.89 -31.92
N PRO A 781 -2.34 -7.34 -30.92
CA PRO A 781 -2.86 -7.15 -29.56
C PRO A 781 -4.18 -6.38 -29.51
N LEU A 782 -4.32 -5.33 -30.34
CA LEU A 782 -5.54 -4.52 -30.42
C LEU A 782 -6.79 -5.27 -30.94
N ALA A 783 -6.63 -6.48 -31.47
CA ALA A 783 -7.73 -7.36 -31.84
C ALA A 783 -8.18 -8.28 -30.70
N ASP A 784 -7.38 -8.46 -29.63
CA ASP A 784 -7.73 -9.31 -28.50
C ASP A 784 -8.77 -8.62 -27.58
N PRO A 785 -9.91 -9.27 -27.31
CA PRO A 785 -10.92 -8.74 -26.39
C PRO A 785 -10.41 -8.43 -24.98
N ALA A 786 -9.46 -9.22 -24.44
CA ALA A 786 -8.89 -9.01 -23.11
C ALA A 786 -8.07 -7.72 -23.07
N VAL A 787 -7.25 -7.48 -24.09
CA VAL A 787 -6.50 -6.23 -24.28
C VAL A 787 -7.45 -5.03 -24.34
N ARG A 788 -8.52 -5.13 -25.15
CA ARG A 788 -9.54 -4.06 -25.23
C ARG A 788 -10.26 -3.81 -23.91
N SER A 789 -10.50 -4.84 -23.11
CA SER A 789 -11.13 -4.68 -21.79
C SER A 789 -10.22 -3.90 -20.83
N HIS A 790 -8.92 -4.25 -20.78
CA HIS A 790 -7.95 -3.54 -19.95
C HIS A 790 -7.72 -2.10 -20.39
N LEU A 791 -7.71 -1.81 -21.69
CA LEU A 791 -7.63 -0.45 -22.22
C LEU A 791 -8.83 0.41 -21.77
N ARG A 792 -10.05 -0.14 -21.85
CA ARG A 792 -11.26 0.52 -21.32
C ARG A 792 -11.14 0.76 -19.81
N ALA A 793 -10.68 -0.22 -19.05
CA ALA A 793 -10.51 -0.06 -17.61
C ALA A 793 -9.46 1.03 -17.27
N LEU A 794 -8.32 1.06 -17.97
CA LEU A 794 -7.31 2.12 -17.83
C LEU A 794 -7.87 3.50 -18.20
N SER A 795 -8.72 3.59 -19.22
CA SER A 795 -9.38 4.85 -19.58
C SER A 795 -10.25 5.40 -18.43
N ARG A 796 -10.84 4.54 -17.59
CA ARG A 796 -11.59 4.98 -16.40
C ARG A 796 -10.68 5.56 -15.31
N HIS A 797 -9.45 5.06 -15.23
CA HIS A 797 -8.44 5.55 -14.29
C HIS A 797 -7.82 6.88 -14.73
N ALA A 798 -7.67 7.09 -16.04
CA ALA A 798 -7.07 8.29 -16.63
C ALA A 798 -7.71 9.59 -16.14
N GLN A 799 -6.89 10.54 -15.66
CA GLN A 799 -7.26 11.86 -15.17
C GLN A 799 -6.55 12.95 -15.98
N SER A 800 -7.03 14.19 -15.87
CA SER A 800 -6.34 15.35 -16.41
C SER A 800 -5.36 15.90 -15.38
N TYR A 801 -4.12 16.14 -15.79
CA TYR A 801 -3.17 16.97 -15.04
C TYR A 801 -2.45 17.88 -16.03
N ARG A 802 -2.58 19.20 -15.85
CA ARG A 802 -2.03 20.22 -16.77
C ARG A 802 -2.29 19.89 -18.25
N ASP A 803 -3.56 19.60 -18.58
CA ASP A 803 -4.05 19.27 -19.93
C ASP A 803 -3.50 17.96 -20.54
N HIS A 804 -2.93 17.09 -19.72
CA HIS A 804 -2.31 15.83 -20.15
C HIS A 804 -2.82 14.62 -19.36
N LEU A 805 -2.70 13.42 -19.95
CA LEU A 805 -3.09 12.19 -19.28
C LEU A 805 -2.19 11.95 -18.07
N ALA A 806 -2.82 11.73 -16.91
CA ALA A 806 -2.18 11.28 -15.69
C ALA A 806 -2.97 10.11 -15.08
N PHE A 807 -2.31 9.34 -14.22
CA PHE A 807 -2.88 8.16 -13.60
C PHE A 807 -2.73 8.20 -12.07
N PRO A 808 -3.77 7.79 -11.32
CA PRO A 808 -3.65 7.61 -9.89
C PRO A 808 -2.72 6.43 -9.55
N GLY A 809 -2.00 6.53 -8.42
CA GLY A 809 -1.21 5.43 -7.87
C GLY A 809 -2.05 4.41 -7.10
N GLU A 810 -1.40 3.61 -6.25
CA GLU A 810 -2.10 2.73 -5.32
C GLU A 810 -3.05 3.50 -4.39
N GLN A 811 -4.11 2.85 -3.92
CA GLN A 811 -5.25 3.44 -3.19
C GLN A 811 -6.08 4.48 -3.95
N LEU A 812 -5.65 4.89 -5.16
CA LEU A 812 -6.33 5.84 -6.04
C LEU A 812 -6.49 7.27 -5.50
N PHE A 813 -5.96 7.60 -4.31
CA PHE A 813 -6.17 8.90 -3.67
C PHE A 813 -5.38 10.03 -4.32
N ARG A 814 -4.22 9.74 -4.91
CA ARG A 814 -3.33 10.72 -5.55
C ARG A 814 -2.74 10.18 -6.84
N LEU A 815 -2.29 11.07 -7.71
CA LEU A 815 -1.55 10.77 -8.92
C LEU A 815 -0.18 10.19 -8.59
N SER A 816 0.29 9.27 -9.43
CA SER A 816 1.64 8.72 -9.38
C SER A 816 2.24 8.68 -10.78
N THR A 817 3.53 9.01 -10.89
CA THR A 817 4.28 8.90 -12.15
C THR A 817 5.25 7.75 -12.20
N ASP A 818 5.44 7.01 -11.10
CA ASP A 818 6.46 5.96 -11.03
C ASP A 818 6.15 4.73 -11.91
N LEU A 819 7.16 3.86 -12.04
CA LEU A 819 7.09 2.67 -12.89
C LEU A 819 6.10 1.62 -12.36
N SER A 820 6.01 1.48 -11.04
CA SER A 820 5.26 0.43 -10.37
C SER A 820 3.75 0.67 -10.41
N THR A 821 3.36 1.86 -9.94
CA THR A 821 1.98 2.24 -9.61
C THR A 821 1.42 3.28 -10.57
N GLY A 822 2.29 4.03 -11.25
CA GLY A 822 1.95 5.27 -11.93
C GLY A 822 2.03 5.26 -13.45
N ALA A 823 2.01 6.47 -14.02
CA ALA A 823 1.96 6.72 -15.46
C ALA A 823 3.14 6.13 -16.25
N ALA A 824 4.35 6.05 -15.67
CA ALA A 824 5.50 5.45 -16.36
C ALA A 824 5.31 3.95 -16.61
N GLY A 825 4.67 3.23 -15.68
CA GLY A 825 4.30 1.81 -15.88
C GLY A 825 3.23 1.63 -16.96
N VAL A 826 2.22 2.51 -16.96
CA VAL A 826 1.16 2.52 -17.99
C VAL A 826 1.75 2.77 -19.38
N LEU A 827 2.70 3.69 -19.51
CA LEU A 827 3.36 4.00 -20.78
C LEU A 827 4.06 2.78 -21.39
N LEU A 828 4.78 2.00 -20.58
CA LEU A 828 5.45 0.77 -21.04
C LEU A 828 4.46 -0.32 -21.45
N ALA A 829 3.38 -0.50 -20.68
CA ALA A 829 2.35 -1.47 -21.03
C ALA A 829 1.66 -1.14 -22.35
N LEU A 830 1.35 0.13 -22.61
CA LEU A 830 0.77 0.56 -23.88
C LEU A 830 1.75 0.36 -25.03
N ARG A 831 3.04 0.63 -24.82
CA ARG A 831 4.07 0.36 -25.83
C ARG A 831 4.07 -1.10 -26.29
N VAL A 832 3.96 -2.06 -25.37
CA VAL A 832 3.87 -3.49 -25.70
C VAL A 832 2.68 -3.78 -26.64
N VAL A 833 1.54 -3.13 -26.40
CA VAL A 833 0.32 -3.27 -27.20
C VAL A 833 0.47 -2.64 -28.59
N PHE A 834 0.91 -1.38 -28.66
CA PHE A 834 0.87 -0.59 -29.89
C PHE A 834 2.08 -0.81 -30.81
N GLU A 835 3.25 -1.10 -30.27
CA GLU A 835 4.48 -1.33 -31.04
C GLU A 835 4.74 -2.82 -31.29
N ASP A 836 3.81 -3.68 -30.89
CA ASP A 836 3.88 -5.13 -31.08
C ASP A 836 5.12 -5.79 -30.43
N ARG A 837 5.65 -5.18 -29.37
CA ARG A 837 6.92 -5.55 -28.70
C ARG A 837 6.75 -6.76 -27.77
N SER A 838 7.85 -7.47 -27.53
CA SER A 838 7.92 -8.55 -26.53
C SER A 838 8.69 -8.14 -25.25
N ASP A 839 9.50 -7.10 -25.31
CA ASP A 839 10.27 -6.54 -24.19
C ASP A 839 9.44 -5.55 -23.36
N LEU A 840 8.87 -6.02 -22.25
CA LEU A 840 8.12 -5.17 -21.29
C LEU A 840 9.03 -4.49 -20.26
N LEU A 841 9.97 -5.25 -19.70
CA LEU A 841 10.88 -4.84 -18.64
C LEU A 841 12.29 -5.35 -18.96
N PRO A 842 13.35 -4.74 -18.39
CA PRO A 842 14.71 -5.24 -18.57
C PRO A 842 14.81 -6.73 -18.24
N PHE A 843 15.51 -7.46 -19.11
CA PHE A 843 15.74 -8.92 -19.02
C PHE A 843 14.50 -9.80 -19.20
N ILE A 844 13.32 -9.23 -19.43
CA ILE A 844 12.07 -9.97 -19.59
C ILE A 844 11.61 -9.84 -21.05
N ASP A 845 11.96 -10.84 -21.84
CA ASP A 845 11.54 -10.98 -23.24
C ASP A 845 11.05 -12.42 -23.49
N PRO A 846 9.74 -12.68 -23.31
CA PRO A 846 9.13 -13.98 -23.57
C PRO A 846 8.85 -14.25 -25.06
N GLY A 847 9.32 -13.40 -25.98
CA GLY A 847 9.00 -13.51 -27.41
C GLY A 847 7.50 -13.28 -27.72
N ARG A 848 7.00 -13.77 -28.86
CA ARG A 848 5.54 -13.86 -29.20
C ARG A 848 5.08 -15.30 -29.33
N GLU A 849 3.84 -15.59 -28.93
CA GLU A 849 3.22 -16.89 -29.23
C GLU A 849 3.01 -16.96 -30.74
N VAL A 850 3.82 -17.77 -31.43
CA VAL A 850 3.65 -18.03 -32.86
C VAL A 850 2.82 -19.29 -33.01
N ASN A 851 1.76 -19.23 -33.82
CA ASN A 851 0.90 -20.38 -34.13
C ASN A 851 1.73 -21.63 -34.44
N ASN A 852 1.56 -22.67 -33.62
CA ASN A 852 2.27 -23.95 -33.73
C ASN A 852 1.86 -24.80 -34.96
N HIS A 853 1.16 -24.21 -35.94
CA HIS A 853 0.83 -24.85 -37.21
C HIS A 853 1.91 -24.67 -38.29
N ASP A 854 2.76 -23.64 -38.21
CA ASP A 854 3.77 -23.38 -39.26
C ASP A 854 5.12 -24.05 -39.04
N ARG A 855 5.41 -24.61 -37.85
CA ARG A 855 6.65 -25.37 -37.62
C ARG A 855 6.64 -26.78 -38.24
N SER A 856 5.52 -27.24 -38.80
CA SER A 856 5.41 -28.58 -39.40
C SER A 856 5.68 -28.63 -40.92
N ALA A 857 5.88 -27.49 -41.60
CA ALA A 857 6.02 -27.43 -43.05
C ALA A 857 7.45 -27.19 -43.58
N GLY A 858 8.47 -27.43 -42.76
CA GLY A 858 9.86 -27.08 -43.08
C GLY A 858 10.89 -28.17 -42.81
N ALA A 859 10.60 -29.42 -43.16
CA ALA A 859 11.66 -30.45 -43.28
C ALA A 859 12.03 -30.58 -44.77
N PRO A 860 13.29 -30.34 -45.18
CA PRO A 860 13.72 -30.59 -46.55
C PRO A 860 13.81 -32.11 -46.78
N GLU A 861 13.14 -32.61 -47.82
CA GLU A 861 13.33 -33.98 -48.29
C GLU A 861 14.81 -34.20 -48.68
N PRO A 862 15.43 -35.34 -48.30
CA PRO A 862 16.78 -35.66 -48.72
C PRO A 862 16.77 -36.03 -50.22
N GLY A 863 17.38 -35.17 -51.04
CA GLY A 863 17.49 -35.36 -52.49
C GLY A 863 18.29 -36.60 -52.89
N ASP A 864 17.78 -37.27 -53.92
CA ASP A 864 18.38 -38.41 -54.61
C ASP A 864 19.81 -38.13 -55.12
N ALA A 865 20.71 -39.08 -54.84
CA ALA A 865 22.05 -39.12 -55.41
C ALA A 865 22.01 -39.60 -56.88
N PRO A 866 22.76 -38.98 -57.81
CA PRO A 866 22.85 -39.49 -59.17
C PRO A 866 23.89 -40.62 -59.22
N GLY A 867 23.41 -41.83 -59.50
CA GLY A 867 24.26 -42.92 -59.97
C GLY A 867 24.76 -42.62 -61.39
N GLY A 868 26.08 -42.68 -61.57
CA GLY A 868 26.74 -42.65 -62.87
C GLY A 868 27.94 -43.57 -62.83
N GLY A 869 27.79 -44.78 -63.37
CA GLY A 869 28.87 -45.73 -63.57
C GLY A 869 29.62 -45.49 -64.87
N SER A 870 30.95 -45.63 -64.79
CA SER A 870 31.84 -46.27 -65.77
C SER A 870 33.25 -46.26 -65.21
#